data_AF-A0A9W7LEJ0-F1
#
_entry.id   AF-A0A9W7LEJ0-F1
#
_cell.length_a   1.000
_cell.length_b   1.000
_cell.length_c   1.000
_cell.angle_alpha   90.00
_cell.angle_beta   90.00
_cell.angle_gamma   90.00
#
_symmetry.space_group_name_H-M   'P 1'
#
loop_
_entity.id
_entity.type
_entity.pdbx_description
1 polymer ?
#
loop_
_entity_poly.entity_id
_entity_poly.type
_entity_poly.pdbx_seq_one_letter_code
_entity_poly.pdbx_strand_id
1 'polypeptide(L)'
;MRSYRAKRPYTCAAVFLSFTILPVLIIWILWEYTFAIPSCPSIFLNPSDSAHQLILLAGKTDDEVERHGYLVALKETGKDIEDLEKLLSTVHRYAYPDDEPYVEEMRIKSLEKLSETGYLAGYFWDKVWPTKISMFVMGEVYPEKLSTDSIIYPLWCYYRGRMVAHAVLENNILAGEMHKEAKHYLECAAKHFGEDGIMGMYLGKGIEWPDSEVTVPGAPLWASEQVKASAKLRDVANFWVRERQLENGEYGGGTNDDVELWRQLKLLITGFEDDETFNATKKLAQYIFSMDRMQGGFVDELHDVEHSAEESSDSIMPILLKDIGGAASTDPLYSNVDKIRNLFLDKWTGTNDVGGIMFKSTFFSSTEVSQDARMKCDVALNVRSIQPVLLSWQYGRLADGSGEFSERMKDWMSNWILSASTSGCGKPMHVIPSALRYPSSSPGGPITGGWQNPGCKYVCLETKRFGKVCEHHRDAFTWPSAIKPLSETMALVAFKTKWCGGLRSLLNAIKLNDKLKEEQKDWDGSSDLGSEGSDDWVRGRNLKSVMDGLVKWKFLTDGSPDFDDALTSRDTYTKFLLNSNYGFGDGSWSSVQGALENIGNAFAWNKAALTSEVRFTDRAFKWYKYAAKQKHPKSEFPAISGEADLLYKVVTGDVSSPSYATVQAVGWKCEGGKDFAVAVTVNRVDRFEAAAFSFREEGRVVGMRLKRLLGGGARYSYKVVKIEGGEEGEDGICGSGQVVEGSEGEFTVEGGVEGEGGTGDWPLVNVNIPGGQLVKICVEVAVASGGEGGPYGQDGACRGWLDANPETGEEGGDGDCKMTVRPVLPLVGITAEELIGCVVGVFVGFVGLLVVCCCRVVEENDGGGGKGEEESQEASSQDEVGSVHSEGLEMTSIDNVAVI
;
A
#
# COMPACT_ATOMS: atom_id res chain seq x y z
N MET A 1 1.12 -58.69 -7.20
CA MET A 1 1.49 -59.95 -7.91
C MET A 1 1.84 -59.62 -9.37
N ARG A 2 2.30 -60.62 -10.15
CA ARG A 2 2.56 -60.68 -11.61
C ARG A 2 1.97 -59.58 -12.55
N SER A 3 2.50 -59.18 -13.72
CA SER A 3 3.86 -59.08 -14.36
C SER A 3 3.80 -59.23 -15.90
N TYR A 4 4.41 -58.34 -16.70
CA TYR A 4 5.01 -58.54 -18.07
C TYR A 4 5.43 -57.17 -18.68
N ARG A 5 6.59 -56.89 -19.30
CA ARG A 5 7.96 -57.49 -19.35
C ARG A 5 8.43 -58.28 -20.61
N ALA A 6 8.67 -57.60 -21.75
CA ALA A 6 9.45 -58.07 -22.93
C ALA A 6 10.01 -56.86 -23.74
N LYS A 7 11.15 -56.83 -24.46
CA LYS A 7 12.43 -57.62 -24.61
C LYS A 7 13.49 -56.61 -25.19
N ARG A 8 14.73 -56.46 -24.70
CA ARG A 8 16.01 -57.19 -24.99
C ARG A 8 16.44 -57.26 -26.48
N PRO A 9 17.76 -57.29 -26.83
CA PRO A 9 18.99 -57.54 -26.03
C PRO A 9 20.07 -56.41 -26.14
N TYR A 10 21.29 -56.45 -25.54
CA TYR A 10 22.48 -57.26 -25.90
C TYR A 10 23.57 -57.38 -24.78
N THR A 11 24.30 -58.51 -24.84
CA THR A 11 25.67 -58.87 -24.31
C THR A 11 26.30 -58.20 -23.07
N CYS A 12 26.78 -59.04 -22.15
CA CYS A 12 27.70 -58.69 -21.04
C CYS A 12 29.12 -59.23 -21.28
N ALA A 13 30.18 -58.44 -21.03
CA ALA A 13 31.58 -58.91 -21.11
C ALA A 13 32.62 -58.07 -20.33
N ALA A 14 32.29 -57.44 -19.18
CA ALA A 14 33.19 -56.43 -18.56
C ALA A 14 33.20 -56.32 -17.01
N VAL A 15 32.73 -57.33 -16.24
CA VAL A 15 32.39 -57.14 -14.81
C VAL A 15 33.45 -57.66 -13.81
N PHE A 16 34.48 -58.40 -14.26
CA PHE A 16 35.39 -59.14 -13.36
C PHE A 16 36.74 -58.48 -13.03
N LEU A 17 36.98 -57.21 -13.42
CA LEU A 17 38.22 -56.49 -13.09
C LEU A 17 38.03 -55.33 -12.08
N SER A 18 36.80 -54.95 -11.76
CA SER A 18 36.49 -53.66 -11.14
C SER A 18 36.64 -53.61 -9.61
N PHE A 19 36.63 -54.76 -8.93
CA PHE A 19 36.43 -54.83 -7.48
C PHE A 19 37.69 -54.88 -6.61
N THR A 20 38.89 -54.99 -7.19
CA THR A 20 40.16 -55.05 -6.45
C THR A 20 41.09 -53.86 -6.70
N ILE A 21 41.02 -53.24 -7.88
CA ILE A 21 41.91 -52.12 -8.24
C ILE A 21 41.41 -50.79 -7.68
N LEU A 22 40.09 -50.54 -7.71
CA LEU A 22 39.51 -49.25 -7.31
C LEU A 22 39.76 -48.89 -5.83
N PRO A 23 39.64 -49.83 -4.84
CA PRO A 23 39.95 -49.51 -3.44
C PRO A 23 41.43 -49.17 -3.24
N VAL A 24 42.33 -49.84 -3.95
CA VAL A 24 43.79 -49.60 -3.86
C VAL A 24 44.15 -48.25 -4.47
N LEU A 25 43.55 -47.87 -5.60
CA LEU A 25 43.74 -46.54 -6.19
C LEU A 25 43.24 -45.42 -5.26
N ILE A 26 42.07 -45.60 -4.65
CA ILE A 26 41.50 -44.61 -3.71
C ILE A 26 42.39 -44.48 -2.46
N ILE A 27 42.86 -45.59 -1.89
CA ILE A 27 43.80 -45.56 -0.76
C ILE A 27 45.13 -44.90 -1.15
N TRP A 28 45.66 -45.14 -2.35
CA TRP A 28 46.92 -44.55 -2.79
C TRP A 28 46.78 -43.04 -3.05
N ILE A 29 45.69 -42.59 -3.67
CA ILE A 29 45.38 -41.15 -3.87
C ILE A 29 45.20 -40.45 -2.51
N LEU A 30 44.49 -41.06 -1.57
CA LEU A 30 44.35 -40.52 -0.21
C LEU A 30 45.68 -40.50 0.56
N TRP A 31 46.60 -41.42 0.26
CA TRP A 31 47.93 -41.47 0.91
C TRP A 31 48.88 -40.39 0.37
N GLU A 32 48.89 -40.11 -0.94
CA GLU A 32 49.62 -38.95 -1.47
C GLU A 32 49.01 -37.62 -0.96
N TYR A 33 47.67 -37.48 -0.97
CA TYR A 33 47.02 -36.27 -0.45
C TYR A 33 47.19 -36.02 1.05
N THR A 34 47.49 -37.04 1.86
CA THR A 34 47.78 -36.86 3.30
C THR A 34 49.24 -36.52 3.61
N PHE A 35 50.16 -36.67 2.65
CA PHE A 35 51.58 -36.29 2.82
C PHE A 35 52.05 -35.16 1.89
N ALA A 36 51.25 -34.77 0.90
CA ALA A 36 51.47 -33.60 0.04
C ALA A 36 50.88 -32.30 0.61
N ILE A 37 50.71 -32.19 1.94
CA ILE A 37 50.51 -30.89 2.59
C ILE A 37 51.87 -30.18 2.59
N PRO A 38 52.10 -29.11 1.79
CA PRO A 38 53.29 -28.29 1.97
C PRO A 38 53.23 -27.73 3.39
N SER A 39 54.32 -27.83 4.16
CA SER A 39 54.37 -27.42 5.56
C SER A 39 53.95 -25.96 5.67
N CYS A 40 52.67 -25.75 6.00
CA CYS A 40 52.10 -24.42 6.14
C CYS A 40 52.98 -23.70 7.17
N PRO A 41 53.53 -22.51 6.85
CA PRO A 41 54.29 -21.78 7.84
C PRO A 41 53.35 -21.59 9.02
N SER A 42 53.73 -22.13 10.18
CA SER A 42 53.04 -21.86 11.44
C SER A 42 53.35 -20.41 11.81
N ILE A 43 52.71 -19.49 11.08
CA ILE A 43 52.54 -18.11 11.48
C ILE A 43 51.83 -18.24 12.82
N PHE A 44 52.59 -18.03 13.89
CA PHE A 44 52.01 -17.74 15.20
C PHE A 44 51.35 -16.37 15.09
N LEU A 45 50.20 -16.32 14.41
CA LEU A 45 49.24 -15.25 14.55
C LEU A 45 48.96 -15.18 16.04
N ASN A 46 49.32 -14.05 16.64
CA ASN A 46 48.99 -13.80 18.02
C ASN A 46 47.45 -13.86 18.11
N PRO A 47 46.81 -14.39 19.18
CA PRO A 47 45.34 -14.43 19.24
C PRO A 47 44.64 -13.06 19.15
N SER A 48 45.39 -11.95 19.21
CA SER A 48 44.94 -10.62 18.77
C SER A 48 44.67 -10.55 17.26
N ASP A 49 45.54 -11.13 16.45
CA ASP A 49 45.64 -10.89 15.01
C ASP A 49 44.59 -11.73 14.27
N SER A 50 44.36 -12.96 14.73
CA SER A 50 43.24 -13.79 14.26
C SER A 50 41.89 -13.16 14.63
N ALA A 51 41.74 -12.62 15.85
CA ALA A 51 40.52 -11.93 16.25
C ALA A 51 40.24 -10.68 15.38
N HIS A 52 41.24 -9.84 15.13
CA HIS A 52 41.08 -8.68 14.22
C HIS A 52 40.75 -9.12 12.79
N GLN A 53 41.36 -10.21 12.28
CA GLN A 53 41.04 -10.75 10.96
C GLN A 53 39.59 -11.24 10.88
N LEU A 54 39.10 -11.98 11.88
CA LEU A 54 37.70 -12.44 11.95
C LEU A 54 36.71 -11.28 12.00
N ILE A 55 37.02 -10.21 12.75
CA ILE A 55 36.18 -9.00 12.82
C ILE A 55 36.18 -8.23 11.49
N LEU A 56 37.33 -8.13 10.81
CA LEU A 56 37.44 -7.51 9.49
C LEU A 56 36.75 -8.32 8.39
N LEU A 57 36.73 -9.65 8.48
CA LEU A 57 35.96 -10.52 7.58
C LEU A 57 34.46 -10.38 7.84
N ALA A 58 34.06 -10.47 9.12
CA ALA A 58 32.68 -10.28 9.54
C ALA A 58 32.10 -8.92 9.07
N GLY A 59 32.84 -7.83 9.27
CA GLY A 59 32.38 -6.49 8.86
C GLY A 59 32.42 -6.21 7.36
N LYS A 60 33.00 -7.10 6.54
CA LYS A 60 33.15 -6.93 5.08
C LYS A 60 32.34 -7.90 4.22
N THR A 61 31.94 -9.05 4.75
CA THR A 61 31.01 -9.92 4.01
C THR A 61 29.61 -9.33 4.04
N ASP A 62 28.92 -9.38 2.90
CA ASP A 62 27.50 -9.04 2.80
C ASP A 62 26.59 -10.21 3.24
N ASP A 63 27.17 -11.42 3.38
CA ASP A 63 26.46 -12.63 3.78
C ASP A 63 26.34 -12.73 5.32
N GLU A 64 25.12 -12.84 5.82
CA GLU A 64 24.82 -12.93 7.25
C GLU A 64 25.25 -14.27 7.87
N VAL A 65 25.19 -15.37 7.10
CA VAL A 65 25.59 -16.72 7.52
C VAL A 65 27.11 -16.82 7.63
N GLU A 66 27.86 -16.26 6.67
CA GLU A 66 29.30 -16.07 6.80
C GLU A 66 29.64 -15.19 8.01
N ARG A 67 28.95 -14.06 8.18
CA ARG A 67 29.19 -13.14 9.30
C ARG A 67 28.97 -13.80 10.65
N HIS A 68 27.91 -14.59 10.78
CA HIS A 68 27.66 -15.44 11.95
C HIS A 68 28.80 -16.45 12.16
N GLY A 69 29.24 -17.13 11.11
CA GLY A 69 30.37 -18.07 11.16
C GLY A 69 31.66 -17.44 11.70
N TYR A 70 32.05 -16.26 11.18
CA TYR A 70 33.22 -15.53 11.66
C TYR A 70 33.10 -15.09 13.12
N LEU A 71 31.89 -14.76 13.60
CA LEU A 71 31.66 -14.38 15.00
C LEU A 71 31.55 -15.56 15.97
N VAL A 72 31.09 -16.72 15.51
CA VAL A 72 31.22 -17.98 16.28
C VAL A 72 32.70 -18.36 16.43
N ALA A 73 33.49 -18.27 15.35
CA ALA A 73 34.94 -18.49 15.41
C ALA A 73 35.66 -17.45 16.28
N LEU A 74 35.19 -16.21 16.33
CA LEU A 74 35.73 -15.18 17.22
C LEU A 74 35.58 -15.57 18.71
N LYS A 75 34.47 -16.22 19.09
CA LYS A 75 34.24 -16.70 20.46
C LYS A 75 35.30 -17.71 20.92
N GLU A 76 35.81 -18.54 20.02
CA GLU A 76 36.88 -19.50 20.30
C GLU A 76 38.22 -18.83 20.63
N THR A 77 38.42 -17.56 20.23
CA THR A 77 39.65 -16.79 20.53
C THR A 77 39.75 -16.32 21.98
N GLY A 78 38.65 -16.39 22.75
CA GLY A 78 38.60 -15.97 24.14
C GLY A 78 38.49 -14.45 24.38
N LYS A 79 38.31 -13.64 23.32
CA LYS A 79 38.26 -12.17 23.37
C LYS A 79 36.84 -11.64 23.35
N ASP A 80 36.61 -10.56 24.10
CA ASP A 80 35.36 -9.78 24.21
C ASP A 80 34.08 -10.64 24.32
N ILE A 81 34.16 -11.83 24.95
CA ILE A 81 33.06 -12.82 24.96
C ILE A 81 31.74 -12.22 25.47
N GLU A 82 31.77 -11.40 26.53
CA GLU A 82 30.57 -10.80 27.12
C GLU A 82 29.86 -9.87 26.14
N ASP A 83 30.59 -8.97 25.47
CA ASP A 83 30.03 -8.06 24.48
C ASP A 83 29.68 -8.79 23.16
N LEU A 84 30.40 -9.89 22.84
CA LEU A 84 30.08 -10.77 21.72
C LEU A 84 28.76 -11.54 21.94
N GLU A 85 28.50 -12.04 23.14
CA GLU A 85 27.26 -12.75 23.47
C GLU A 85 26.02 -11.83 23.38
N LYS A 86 26.16 -10.56 23.77
CA LYS A 86 25.13 -9.52 23.59
C LYS A 86 24.76 -9.31 22.11
N LEU A 87 25.74 -9.32 21.21
CA LEU A 87 25.52 -9.08 19.77
C LEU A 87 25.19 -10.34 18.96
N LEU A 88 25.72 -11.51 19.34
CA LEU A 88 25.62 -12.74 18.54
C LEU A 88 24.18 -13.20 18.34
N SER A 89 23.30 -12.98 19.31
CA SER A 89 21.85 -13.24 19.19
C SER A 89 21.19 -12.45 18.06
N THR A 90 21.59 -11.18 17.87
CA THR A 90 21.13 -10.33 16.77
C THR A 90 21.66 -10.82 15.44
N VAL A 91 22.96 -11.14 15.37
CA VAL A 91 23.60 -11.69 14.15
C VAL A 91 22.91 -12.99 13.73
N HIS A 92 22.62 -13.87 14.69
CA HIS A 92 21.92 -15.12 14.44
C HIS A 92 20.53 -14.91 13.83
N ARG A 93 19.76 -13.93 14.31
CA ARG A 93 18.43 -13.59 13.76
C ARG A 93 18.48 -12.97 12.36
N TYR A 94 19.58 -12.32 11.97
CA TYR A 94 19.80 -11.89 10.58
C TYR A 94 20.23 -13.05 9.67
N ALA A 95 21.02 -14.00 10.20
CA ALA A 95 21.59 -15.13 9.45
C ALA A 95 20.60 -16.30 9.25
N TYR A 96 19.83 -16.62 10.28
CA TYR A 96 18.83 -17.70 10.33
C TYR A 96 17.49 -17.12 10.81
N PRO A 97 16.85 -16.25 9.99
CA PRO A 97 15.55 -15.68 10.32
C PRO A 97 14.45 -16.75 10.36
N ASP A 98 14.63 -17.82 9.59
CA ASP A 98 13.80 -19.02 9.47
C ASP A 98 14.11 -20.14 10.50
N ASP A 99 14.88 -19.82 11.55
CA ASP A 99 15.16 -20.71 12.70
C ASP A 99 13.85 -21.20 13.35
N GLU A 100 13.44 -22.44 13.06
CA GLU A 100 12.14 -23.03 13.42
C GLU A 100 11.65 -22.77 14.87
N PRO A 101 12.48 -22.92 15.94
CA PRO A 101 12.05 -22.61 17.31
C PRO A 101 11.63 -21.16 17.52
N TYR A 102 12.17 -20.24 16.73
CA TYR A 102 11.85 -18.81 16.75
C TYR A 102 10.75 -18.42 15.76
N VAL A 103 10.71 -19.06 14.59
CA VAL A 103 9.57 -18.97 13.67
C VAL A 103 8.29 -19.39 14.41
N GLU A 104 8.32 -20.49 15.15
CA GLU A 104 7.20 -20.92 15.99
C GLU A 104 6.92 -19.95 17.16
N GLU A 105 7.95 -19.39 17.80
CA GLU A 105 7.77 -18.34 18.84
C GLU A 105 7.04 -17.10 18.29
N MET A 106 7.35 -16.67 17.06
CA MET A 106 6.67 -15.53 16.42
C MET A 106 5.29 -15.92 15.88
N ARG A 107 5.16 -17.12 15.30
CA ARG A 107 3.88 -17.67 14.82
C ARG A 107 2.86 -17.75 15.96
N ILE A 108 3.26 -18.24 17.13
CA ILE A 108 2.38 -18.27 18.32
C ILE A 108 1.91 -16.85 18.68
N LYS A 109 2.81 -15.85 18.70
CA LYS A 109 2.42 -14.45 18.98
C LYS A 109 1.51 -13.84 17.90
N SER A 110 1.74 -14.18 16.63
CA SER A 110 0.95 -13.71 15.49
C SER A 110 -0.36 -14.50 15.28
N LEU A 111 -0.54 -15.63 16.00
CA LEU A 111 -1.82 -16.31 16.17
C LEU A 111 -2.59 -15.73 17.36
N GLU A 112 -1.92 -15.44 18.49
CA GLU A 112 -2.50 -14.84 19.70
C GLU A 112 -3.01 -13.40 19.49
N LYS A 113 -2.52 -12.68 18.48
CA LYS A 113 -2.89 -11.30 18.15
C LYS A 113 -2.82 -11.03 16.65
N LEU A 114 -3.56 -10.04 16.19
CA LEU A 114 -3.26 -9.29 14.98
C LEU A 114 -1.92 -8.54 15.16
N SER A 115 -0.85 -9.02 14.55
CA SER A 115 0.49 -8.45 14.76
C SER A 115 1.40 -8.43 13.52
N GLU A 116 2.01 -7.26 13.32
CA GLU A 116 3.13 -6.94 12.41
C GLU A 116 4.46 -7.61 12.86
N THR A 117 4.40 -8.77 13.54
CA THR A 117 5.52 -9.34 14.30
C THR A 117 5.97 -10.69 13.76
N GLY A 118 6.02 -10.83 12.43
CA GLY A 118 6.65 -11.98 11.78
C GLY A 118 8.15 -12.07 12.07
N TYR A 119 8.74 -13.20 11.68
CA TYR A 119 10.10 -13.59 12.04
C TYR A 119 11.21 -12.67 11.49
N LEU A 120 10.93 -11.77 10.55
CA LEU A 120 11.92 -10.81 10.04
C LEU A 120 12.13 -9.61 10.99
N ALA A 121 11.10 -9.17 11.72
CA ALA A 121 11.14 -7.95 12.54
C ALA A 121 10.70 -8.14 14.00
N GLY A 122 9.91 -9.17 14.32
CA GLY A 122 9.26 -9.35 15.63
C GLY A 122 10.20 -9.45 16.84
N TYR A 123 11.50 -9.69 16.64
CA TYR A 123 12.50 -9.66 17.71
C TYR A 123 13.02 -8.25 18.06
N PHE A 124 12.88 -7.25 17.17
CA PHE A 124 13.41 -5.89 17.36
C PHE A 124 12.38 -4.75 17.21
N TRP A 125 11.26 -4.97 16.52
CA TRP A 125 10.26 -3.95 16.17
C TRP A 125 9.84 -3.08 17.37
N ASP A 126 9.44 -3.74 18.46
CA ASP A 126 9.01 -3.12 19.73
C ASP A 126 10.13 -2.35 20.47
N LYS A 127 11.40 -2.72 20.25
CA LYS A 127 12.55 -2.24 21.03
C LYS A 127 13.33 -1.09 20.36
N VAL A 128 13.22 -0.93 19.04
CA VAL A 128 14.10 -0.02 18.28
C VAL A 128 13.49 1.39 18.15
N TRP A 129 13.67 2.15 19.22
CA TRP A 129 13.42 3.60 19.29
C TRP A 129 14.73 4.39 19.19
N PRO A 130 14.73 5.74 19.03
CA PRO A 130 15.96 6.54 19.08
C PRO A 130 16.69 6.36 20.42
N THR A 131 18.02 6.24 20.43
CA THR A 131 18.83 5.87 21.61
C THR A 131 18.51 6.73 22.84
N LYS A 132 18.29 8.04 22.67
CA LYS A 132 17.90 8.96 23.76
C LYS A 132 16.54 8.61 24.39
N ILE A 133 15.60 8.14 23.57
CA ILE A 133 14.23 7.79 23.98
C ILE A 133 14.19 6.38 24.55
N SER A 134 14.90 5.41 23.95
CA SER A 134 15.04 4.06 24.53
C SER A 134 15.61 4.14 25.95
N MET A 135 16.69 4.90 26.15
CA MET A 135 17.28 5.14 27.48
C MET A 135 16.34 5.87 28.43
N PHE A 136 15.48 6.78 27.95
CA PHE A 136 14.58 7.57 28.81
C PHE A 136 13.27 6.84 29.17
N VAL A 137 12.72 6.04 28.26
CA VAL A 137 11.40 5.38 28.40
C VAL A 137 11.53 3.93 28.85
N MET A 138 12.51 3.20 28.30
CA MET A 138 12.70 1.76 28.53
C MET A 138 13.87 1.46 29.49
N GLY A 139 14.87 2.35 29.55
CA GLY A 139 16.08 2.19 30.35
C GLY A 139 17.19 1.39 29.66
N GLU A 140 16.97 0.98 28.42
CA GLU A 140 17.82 0.06 27.64
C GLU A 140 17.86 0.47 26.16
N VAL A 141 18.73 -0.16 25.36
CA VAL A 141 18.87 0.05 23.91
C VAL A 141 18.98 -1.32 23.25
N TYR A 142 18.42 -1.49 22.05
CA TYR A 142 18.50 -2.74 21.30
C TYR A 142 19.27 -2.60 19.96
N PRO A 143 20.23 -3.48 19.63
CA PRO A 143 20.79 -4.54 20.49
C PRO A 143 21.46 -3.95 21.74
N GLU A 144 21.67 -4.76 22.78
CA GLU A 144 22.26 -4.29 24.04
C GLU A 144 23.56 -3.50 23.78
N LYS A 145 23.69 -2.32 24.40
CA LYS A 145 24.75 -1.39 24.06
C LYS A 145 26.10 -1.87 24.61
N LEU A 146 26.99 -2.26 23.69
CA LEU A 146 28.37 -2.66 24.00
C LEU A 146 29.23 -1.48 24.50
N SER A 147 30.39 -1.79 25.07
CA SER A 147 31.42 -0.79 25.34
C SER A 147 31.91 -0.14 24.04
N THR A 148 32.12 1.19 24.05
CA THR A 148 32.75 1.90 22.92
C THR A 148 34.20 1.47 22.67
N ASP A 149 34.81 0.83 23.66
CA ASP A 149 36.20 0.38 23.63
C ASP A 149 36.31 -1.10 23.22
N SER A 150 35.18 -1.79 23.00
CA SER A 150 35.18 -3.19 22.54
C SER A 150 35.60 -3.30 21.08
N ILE A 151 36.38 -4.34 20.76
CA ILE A 151 36.89 -4.56 19.39
C ILE A 151 35.77 -4.88 18.37
N ILE A 152 34.57 -5.26 18.83
CA ILE A 152 33.39 -5.49 18.00
C ILE A 152 32.38 -4.34 18.00
N TYR A 153 32.64 -3.23 18.69
CA TYR A 153 31.74 -2.06 18.69
C TYR A 153 31.36 -1.57 17.27
N PRO A 154 32.24 -1.59 16.25
CA PRO A 154 31.86 -1.26 14.87
C PRO A 154 30.81 -2.20 14.25
N LEU A 155 30.72 -3.46 14.68
CA LEU A 155 29.68 -4.39 14.25
C LEU A 155 28.35 -4.12 14.96
N TRP A 156 28.37 -3.75 16.24
CA TRP A 156 27.16 -3.27 16.93
C TRP A 156 26.62 -2.01 16.26
N CYS A 157 27.50 -1.06 15.91
CA CYS A 157 27.17 0.10 15.08
C CYS A 157 26.48 -0.30 13.76
N TYR A 158 26.98 -1.31 13.05
CA TYR A 158 26.39 -1.78 11.80
C TYR A 158 24.95 -2.29 11.97
N TYR A 159 24.71 -3.22 12.91
CA TYR A 159 23.36 -3.77 13.16
C TYR A 159 22.39 -2.74 13.74
N ARG A 160 22.85 -1.91 14.69
CA ARG A 160 22.05 -0.81 15.25
C ARG A 160 21.65 0.19 14.16
N GLY A 161 22.58 0.53 13.25
CA GLY A 161 22.31 1.40 12.11
C GLY A 161 21.24 0.86 11.16
N ARG A 162 21.34 -0.43 10.78
CA ARG A 162 20.34 -1.13 9.96
C ARG A 162 18.97 -1.20 10.64
N MET A 163 18.91 -1.59 11.91
CA MET A 163 17.65 -1.64 12.66
C MET A 163 16.95 -0.28 12.75
N VAL A 164 17.67 0.80 13.06
CA VAL A 164 17.08 2.15 13.13
C VAL A 164 16.64 2.64 11.74
N ALA A 165 17.33 2.25 10.66
CA ALA A 165 16.86 2.50 9.30
C ALA A 165 15.56 1.74 8.98
N HIS A 166 15.40 0.50 9.47
CA HIS A 166 14.15 -0.27 9.31
C HIS A 166 12.99 0.27 10.13
N ALA A 167 13.23 0.72 11.36
CA ALA A 167 12.21 1.41 12.15
C ALA A 167 11.64 2.64 11.41
N VAL A 168 12.47 3.36 10.64
CA VAL A 168 12.10 4.52 9.81
C VAL A 168 11.41 4.17 8.50
N LEU A 169 11.77 3.02 7.91
CA LEU A 169 11.06 2.47 6.75
C LEU A 169 9.65 2.09 7.15
N GLU A 170 9.51 1.47 8.32
CA GLU A 170 8.23 1.12 8.89
C GLU A 170 7.45 2.37 9.34
N ASN A 171 7.69 2.85 10.56
CA ASN A 171 7.05 4.05 11.06
C ASN A 171 7.78 5.32 10.57
N ASN A 172 7.01 6.35 10.23
CA ASN A 172 7.55 7.68 9.98
C ASN A 172 7.64 8.50 11.29
N ILE A 173 7.59 7.86 12.46
CA ILE A 173 7.61 8.51 13.78
C ILE A 173 9.03 8.96 14.07
N LEU A 174 9.21 10.25 14.44
CA LEU A 174 10.51 10.84 14.73
C LEU A 174 11.57 10.64 13.61
N ALA A 175 11.12 10.40 12.38
CA ALA A 175 11.97 9.95 11.28
C ALA A 175 13.20 10.86 11.06
N GLY A 176 13.06 12.17 11.25
CA GLY A 176 14.17 13.13 11.12
C GLY A 176 15.33 12.92 12.12
N GLU A 177 15.07 12.39 13.32
CA GLU A 177 16.12 12.04 14.29
C GLU A 177 16.63 10.62 14.05
N MET A 178 15.73 9.66 13.79
CA MET A 178 16.12 8.28 13.50
C MET A 178 17.00 8.17 12.22
N HIS A 179 16.73 8.92 11.15
CA HIS A 179 17.61 8.96 9.96
C HIS A 179 19.04 9.40 10.34
N LYS A 180 19.19 10.40 11.22
CA LYS A 180 20.51 10.88 11.69
C LYS A 180 21.20 9.81 12.52
N GLU A 181 20.46 9.13 13.40
CA GLU A 181 20.99 8.09 14.27
C GLU A 181 21.42 6.84 13.48
N ALA A 182 20.58 6.36 12.56
CA ALA A 182 20.92 5.26 11.64
C ALA A 182 22.20 5.58 10.86
N LYS A 183 22.24 6.76 10.22
CA LYS A 183 23.41 7.22 9.45
C LYS A 183 24.66 7.33 10.32
N HIS A 184 24.56 7.89 11.54
CA HIS A 184 25.69 8.00 12.46
C HIS A 184 26.31 6.63 12.81
N TYR A 185 25.48 5.62 13.06
CA TYR A 185 25.97 4.27 13.37
C TYR A 185 26.48 3.52 12.12
N LEU A 186 25.89 3.75 10.94
CA LEU A 186 26.45 3.23 9.68
C LEU A 186 27.81 3.87 9.35
N GLU A 187 27.96 5.19 9.53
CA GLU A 187 29.24 5.90 9.43
C GLU A 187 30.25 5.49 10.52
N CYS A 188 29.81 4.90 11.63
CA CYS A 188 30.69 4.31 12.65
C CYS A 188 31.28 2.97 12.16
N ALA A 189 30.45 2.11 11.58
CA ALA A 189 30.88 0.84 10.97
C ALA A 189 31.77 1.07 9.74
N ALA A 190 31.38 2.00 8.86
CA ALA A 190 32.05 2.26 7.59
C ALA A 190 33.52 2.68 7.74
N LYS A 191 33.84 3.45 8.78
CA LYS A 191 35.22 3.86 9.12
C LYS A 191 36.15 2.69 9.41
N HIS A 192 35.62 1.50 9.71
CA HIS A 192 36.39 0.31 10.06
C HIS A 192 36.41 -0.72 8.92
N PHE A 193 35.32 -0.85 8.16
CA PHE A 193 35.19 -1.91 7.13
C PHE A 193 35.13 -1.41 5.68
N GLY A 194 34.80 -0.14 5.43
CA GLY A 194 34.65 0.45 4.09
C GLY A 194 33.24 0.97 3.83
N GLU A 195 32.95 1.33 2.58
CA GLU A 195 31.62 1.77 2.12
C GLU A 195 31.17 0.92 0.93
N ASP A 196 31.49 -0.37 0.93
CA ASP A 196 31.11 -1.32 -0.12
C ASP A 196 29.88 -2.15 0.30
N GLY A 197 29.29 -2.88 -0.65
CA GLY A 197 28.21 -3.82 -0.39
C GLY A 197 26.96 -3.20 0.25
N ILE A 198 26.30 -3.97 1.11
CA ILE A 198 25.10 -3.60 1.87
C ILE A 198 25.36 -2.32 2.68
N MET A 199 26.54 -2.16 3.28
CA MET A 199 26.84 -0.95 4.07
C MET A 199 26.88 0.32 3.19
N GLY A 200 27.42 0.22 1.98
CA GLY A 200 27.34 1.28 0.98
C GLY A 200 25.89 1.65 0.63
N MET A 201 25.02 0.64 0.48
CA MET A 201 23.60 0.82 0.14
C MET A 201 22.85 1.72 1.13
N TYR A 202 22.99 1.48 2.45
CA TYR A 202 22.35 2.35 3.47
C TYR A 202 22.96 3.75 3.55
N LEU A 203 24.17 3.96 3.02
CA LEU A 203 24.87 5.25 2.94
C LEU A 203 24.68 5.94 1.57
N GLY A 204 23.88 5.38 0.67
CA GLY A 204 23.51 5.97 -0.62
C GLY A 204 24.43 5.65 -1.80
N LYS A 205 25.43 4.78 -1.61
CA LYS A 205 26.22 4.19 -2.70
C LYS A 205 25.44 3.02 -3.32
N GLY A 206 25.45 2.88 -4.64
CA GLY A 206 24.66 1.86 -5.33
C GLY A 206 25.34 0.48 -5.30
N ILE A 207 24.58 -0.58 -4.99
CA ILE A 207 24.95 -1.94 -5.39
C ILE A 207 24.39 -2.16 -6.80
N GLU A 208 25.26 -2.28 -7.80
CA GLU A 208 24.83 -2.55 -9.18
C GLU A 208 24.08 -3.89 -9.24
N TRP A 209 22.90 -3.87 -9.85
CA TRP A 209 22.13 -5.06 -10.20
C TRP A 209 22.09 -5.14 -11.73
N PRO A 210 23.03 -5.84 -12.37
CA PRO A 210 23.12 -5.88 -13.83
C PRO A 210 21.88 -6.52 -14.46
N ASP A 211 21.60 -6.14 -15.70
CA ASP A 211 20.52 -6.73 -16.49
C ASP A 211 20.88 -8.13 -16.97
N SER A 212 19.87 -9.00 -17.05
CA SER A 212 19.96 -10.20 -17.91
C SER A 212 20.05 -9.73 -19.37
N GLU A 213 21.01 -10.24 -20.14
CA GLU A 213 21.23 -9.87 -21.55
C GLU A 213 20.04 -10.25 -22.46
N VAL A 214 19.01 -9.40 -22.48
CA VAL A 214 17.85 -9.50 -23.36
C VAL A 214 17.82 -8.28 -24.27
N THR A 215 18.72 -8.26 -25.26
CA THR A 215 18.73 -7.25 -26.32
C THR A 215 18.45 -7.92 -27.66
N VAL A 216 17.40 -7.45 -28.35
CA VAL A 216 17.05 -7.87 -29.71
C VAL A 216 17.18 -6.64 -30.61
N PRO A 217 18.03 -6.68 -31.66
CA PRO A 217 18.20 -5.54 -32.56
C PRO A 217 16.87 -5.10 -33.17
N GLY A 218 16.54 -3.82 -33.07
CA GLY A 218 15.27 -3.26 -33.55
C GLY A 218 14.09 -3.38 -32.57
N ALA A 219 14.28 -3.93 -31.37
CA ALA A 219 13.26 -3.85 -30.31
C ALA A 219 12.99 -2.38 -29.91
N PRO A 220 11.72 -1.96 -29.74
CA PRO A 220 11.40 -0.62 -29.24
C PRO A 220 12.00 -0.37 -27.84
N LEU A 221 12.35 0.88 -27.55
CA LEU A 221 12.94 1.23 -26.25
C LEU A 221 11.96 0.97 -25.09
N TRP A 222 10.70 1.41 -25.22
CA TRP A 222 9.64 1.09 -24.24
C TRP A 222 9.49 -0.41 -23.95
N ALA A 223 9.65 -1.25 -24.97
CA ALA A 223 9.51 -2.70 -24.86
C ALA A 223 10.70 -3.32 -24.11
N SER A 224 11.89 -2.81 -24.41
CA SER A 224 13.14 -3.23 -23.78
C SER A 224 13.15 -2.89 -22.29
N GLU A 225 12.79 -1.65 -21.93
CA GLU A 225 12.71 -1.22 -20.52
C GLU A 225 11.59 -1.92 -19.75
N GLN A 226 10.44 -2.19 -20.39
CA GLN A 226 9.38 -2.98 -19.76
C GLN A 226 9.84 -4.42 -19.45
N VAL A 227 10.53 -5.11 -20.38
CA VAL A 227 10.99 -6.48 -20.16
C VAL A 227 12.12 -6.55 -19.13
N LYS A 228 13.06 -5.60 -19.13
CA LYS A 228 14.05 -5.45 -18.05
C LYS A 228 13.35 -5.33 -16.70
N ALA A 229 12.49 -4.31 -16.52
CA ALA A 229 11.82 -4.06 -15.25
C ALA A 229 10.92 -5.23 -14.80
N SER A 230 10.25 -5.90 -15.73
CA SER A 230 9.43 -7.10 -15.44
C SER A 230 10.28 -8.31 -15.05
N ALA A 231 11.49 -8.45 -15.60
CA ALA A 231 12.46 -9.46 -15.16
C ALA A 231 12.98 -9.18 -13.75
N LYS A 232 13.25 -7.92 -13.42
CA LYS A 232 13.67 -7.50 -12.06
C LYS A 232 12.56 -7.74 -11.03
N LEU A 233 11.31 -7.42 -11.37
CA LEU A 233 10.16 -7.70 -10.50
C LEU A 233 9.95 -9.21 -10.30
N ARG A 234 10.15 -10.04 -11.34
CA ARG A 234 10.16 -11.51 -11.21
C ARG A 234 11.31 -12.00 -10.34
N ASP A 235 12.49 -11.40 -10.41
CA ASP A 235 13.61 -11.74 -9.54
C ASP A 235 13.32 -11.46 -8.06
N VAL A 236 12.58 -10.38 -7.76
CA VAL A 236 12.06 -10.10 -6.41
C VAL A 236 11.01 -11.14 -6.00
N ALA A 237 10.03 -11.43 -6.86
CA ALA A 237 9.02 -12.44 -6.58
C ALA A 237 9.64 -13.82 -6.33
N ASN A 238 10.58 -14.26 -7.18
CA ASN A 238 11.30 -15.51 -7.03
C ASN A 238 12.02 -15.62 -5.68
N PHE A 239 12.65 -14.53 -5.21
CA PHE A 239 13.26 -14.51 -3.88
C PHE A 239 12.21 -14.75 -2.78
N TRP A 240 11.11 -14.02 -2.80
CA TRP A 240 10.06 -14.19 -1.79
C TRP A 240 9.40 -15.57 -1.84
N VAL A 241 9.14 -16.11 -3.03
CA VAL A 241 8.48 -17.41 -3.20
C VAL A 241 9.40 -18.60 -2.91
N ARG A 242 10.70 -18.53 -3.25
CA ARG A 242 11.61 -19.69 -3.18
C ARG A 242 12.58 -19.66 -2.00
N GLU A 243 13.02 -18.47 -1.60
CA GLU A 243 14.06 -18.27 -0.57
C GLU A 243 13.49 -17.76 0.76
N ARG A 244 12.18 -17.45 0.82
CA ARG A 244 11.52 -16.93 2.03
C ARG A 244 10.21 -17.62 2.40
N GLN A 245 9.42 -18.12 1.45
CA GLN A 245 8.09 -18.62 1.77
C GLN A 245 8.11 -19.91 2.60
N LEU A 246 7.64 -19.85 3.84
CA LEU A 246 7.51 -20.99 4.76
C LEU A 246 6.51 -22.04 4.26
N GLU A 247 6.51 -23.25 4.85
CA GLU A 247 5.59 -24.34 4.46
C GLU A 247 4.11 -23.93 4.56
N ASN A 248 3.73 -23.07 5.50
CA ASN A 248 2.38 -22.51 5.63
C ASN A 248 2.07 -21.36 4.65
N GLY A 249 3.07 -20.72 4.04
CA GLY A 249 2.89 -19.64 3.08
C GLY A 249 3.27 -18.23 3.55
N GLU A 250 3.65 -18.05 4.82
CA GLU A 250 4.18 -16.77 5.33
C GLU A 250 5.51 -16.40 4.65
N TYR A 251 5.75 -15.10 4.48
CA TYR A 251 6.99 -14.51 3.93
C TYR A 251 7.85 -13.83 4.99
N GLY A 252 7.27 -13.52 6.16
CA GLY A 252 7.99 -13.19 7.39
C GLY A 252 7.78 -11.81 7.99
N GLY A 253 6.91 -10.98 7.41
CA GLY A 253 6.30 -9.85 8.14
C GLY A 253 5.19 -10.30 9.09
N GLY A 254 4.63 -11.50 8.88
CA GLY A 254 3.46 -12.02 9.59
C GLY A 254 2.20 -11.83 8.74
N THR A 255 1.09 -12.49 9.08
CA THR A 255 -0.04 -12.64 8.14
C THR A 255 -0.77 -11.34 7.75
N ASN A 256 -0.60 -10.24 8.47
CA ASN A 256 -1.06 -8.91 8.06
C ASN A 256 -0.14 -8.35 6.95
N ASP A 257 1.13 -8.04 7.27
CA ASP A 257 2.11 -7.51 6.32
C ASP A 257 2.29 -8.40 5.08
N ASP A 258 2.30 -9.73 5.27
CA ASP A 258 2.58 -10.70 4.21
C ASP A 258 1.47 -10.73 3.15
N VAL A 259 0.23 -10.43 3.51
CA VAL A 259 -0.85 -10.32 2.50
C VAL A 259 -0.75 -9.05 1.70
N GLU A 260 -0.13 -7.96 2.16
CA GLU A 260 0.04 -6.73 1.36
C GLU A 260 1.03 -6.91 0.19
N LEU A 261 1.94 -7.89 0.23
CA LEU A 261 3.02 -8.06 -0.76
C LEU A 261 2.48 -8.20 -2.20
N TRP A 262 1.26 -8.73 -2.40
CA TRP A 262 0.59 -8.79 -3.70
C TRP A 262 0.46 -7.42 -4.38
N ARG A 263 0.34 -6.33 -3.61
CA ARG A 263 0.18 -4.97 -4.13
C ARG A 263 1.36 -4.52 -4.97
N GLN A 264 2.55 -5.02 -4.64
CA GLN A 264 3.78 -4.78 -5.38
C GLN A 264 3.92 -5.79 -6.55
N LEU A 265 3.58 -7.06 -6.30
CA LEU A 265 3.68 -8.15 -7.29
C LEU A 265 2.50 -8.23 -8.28
N LYS A 266 1.51 -7.33 -8.19
CA LYS A 266 0.25 -7.33 -8.97
C LYS A 266 0.43 -7.45 -10.49
N LEU A 267 1.52 -6.91 -11.04
CA LEU A 267 1.88 -7.06 -12.45
C LEU A 267 2.03 -8.53 -12.84
N LEU A 268 2.76 -9.31 -12.02
CA LEU A 268 2.97 -10.74 -12.26
C LEU A 268 1.65 -11.51 -12.03
N ILE A 269 1.02 -11.29 -10.87
CA ILE A 269 -0.15 -12.06 -10.40
C ILE A 269 -1.36 -11.88 -11.33
N THR A 270 -1.69 -10.63 -11.68
CA THR A 270 -2.95 -10.29 -12.38
C THR A 270 -2.73 -9.81 -13.81
N GLY A 271 -1.55 -9.27 -14.14
CA GLY A 271 -1.21 -8.74 -15.46
C GLY A 271 -0.59 -9.79 -16.38
N PHE A 272 0.42 -10.52 -15.93
CA PHE A 272 1.06 -11.63 -16.65
C PHE A 272 0.57 -13.03 -16.21
N GLU A 273 -0.49 -13.08 -15.39
CA GLU A 273 -1.12 -14.30 -14.85
C GLU A 273 -0.10 -15.36 -14.36
N ASP A 274 1.01 -14.93 -13.77
CA ASP A 274 2.12 -15.79 -13.39
C ASP A 274 1.70 -16.86 -12.38
N ASP A 275 1.83 -18.14 -12.74
CA ASP A 275 1.30 -19.24 -11.94
C ASP A 275 2.13 -19.53 -10.68
N GLU A 276 3.45 -19.32 -10.70
CA GLU A 276 4.29 -19.53 -9.52
C GLU A 276 4.00 -18.45 -8.46
N THR A 277 4.06 -17.18 -8.84
CA THR A 277 3.74 -16.05 -7.96
C THR A 277 2.29 -16.14 -7.44
N PHE A 278 1.34 -16.48 -8.31
CA PHE A 278 -0.06 -16.64 -7.92
C PHE A 278 -0.28 -17.80 -6.93
N ASN A 279 0.32 -18.96 -7.16
CA ASN A 279 0.18 -20.11 -6.27
C ASN A 279 0.79 -19.83 -4.90
N ALA A 280 1.89 -19.07 -4.83
CA ALA A 280 2.47 -18.63 -3.56
C ALA A 280 1.54 -17.65 -2.79
N THR A 281 0.95 -16.66 -3.46
CA THR A 281 -0.09 -15.79 -2.84
C THR A 281 -1.30 -16.61 -2.38
N LYS A 282 -1.72 -17.59 -3.18
CA LYS A 282 -2.85 -18.47 -2.86
C LYS A 282 -2.59 -19.37 -1.66
N LYS A 283 -1.36 -19.87 -1.51
CA LYS A 283 -0.91 -20.68 -0.36
C LYS A 283 -1.09 -19.90 0.96
N LEU A 284 -0.62 -18.66 1.00
CA LEU A 284 -0.81 -17.76 2.15
C LEU A 284 -2.30 -17.53 2.47
N ALA A 285 -3.12 -17.21 1.46
CA ALA A 285 -4.55 -17.02 1.66
C ALA A 285 -5.24 -18.30 2.19
N GLN A 286 -4.88 -19.48 1.70
CA GLN A 286 -5.41 -20.76 2.17
C GLN A 286 -5.03 -21.07 3.62
N TYR A 287 -3.81 -20.71 4.05
CA TYR A 287 -3.39 -20.82 5.45
C TYR A 287 -4.14 -19.85 6.36
N ILE A 288 -4.27 -18.58 5.98
CA ILE A 288 -5.01 -17.57 6.76
C ILE A 288 -6.45 -18.01 7.00
N PHE A 289 -7.18 -18.46 5.97
CA PHE A 289 -8.55 -18.97 6.14
C PHE A 289 -8.65 -20.39 6.75
N SER A 290 -7.52 -21.05 7.05
CA SER A 290 -7.49 -22.25 7.88
C SER A 290 -7.42 -21.94 9.39
N MET A 291 -7.10 -20.70 9.78
CA MET A 291 -7.05 -20.27 11.17
C MET A 291 -8.44 -20.17 11.79
N ASP A 292 -8.55 -20.45 13.10
CA ASP A 292 -9.80 -20.31 13.86
C ASP A 292 -10.32 -18.84 13.81
N ARG A 293 -9.43 -17.84 13.96
CA ARG A 293 -9.81 -16.41 13.93
C ARG A 293 -10.44 -15.94 12.61
N MET A 294 -10.23 -16.69 11.53
CA MET A 294 -10.71 -16.35 10.17
C MET A 294 -11.95 -17.13 9.74
N GLN A 295 -12.51 -18.03 10.58
CA GLN A 295 -13.68 -18.82 10.20
C GLN A 295 -14.92 -17.95 9.91
N GLY A 296 -15.00 -16.76 10.50
CA GLY A 296 -16.00 -15.73 10.19
C GLY A 296 -15.87 -15.07 8.80
N GLY A 297 -14.83 -15.39 8.01
CA GLY A 297 -14.51 -14.70 6.75
C GLY A 297 -13.77 -13.37 6.92
N PHE A 298 -13.60 -12.96 8.17
CA PHE A 298 -12.93 -11.74 8.65
C PHE A 298 -12.43 -12.06 10.06
N VAL A 299 -11.36 -11.38 10.50
CA VAL A 299 -10.74 -11.60 11.83
C VAL A 299 -11.78 -11.47 12.95
N ASP A 300 -11.68 -12.26 14.02
CA ASP A 300 -12.60 -12.18 15.17
C ASP A 300 -12.13 -11.25 16.29
N GLU A 301 -10.84 -10.94 16.38
CA GLU A 301 -10.28 -9.91 17.26
C GLU A 301 -10.76 -8.49 16.86
N LEU A 302 -11.16 -7.71 17.87
CA LEU A 302 -11.65 -6.33 17.71
C LEU A 302 -10.48 -5.35 17.51
N HIS A 303 -10.17 -5.06 16.24
CA HIS A 303 -9.15 -4.08 15.86
C HIS A 303 -9.71 -3.01 14.89
N ASP A 304 -8.92 -1.98 14.62
CA ASP A 304 -9.29 -0.93 13.67
C ASP A 304 -9.26 -1.43 12.21
N VAL A 305 -10.12 -0.82 11.38
CA VAL A 305 -10.39 -1.21 9.99
C VAL A 305 -9.21 -1.13 9.03
N GLU A 306 -8.11 -0.47 9.40
CA GLU A 306 -6.87 -0.56 8.62
C GLU A 306 -6.37 -2.01 8.65
N HIS A 307 -6.10 -2.52 9.86
CA HIS A 307 -5.45 -3.82 10.09
C HIS A 307 -6.43 -5.03 10.12
N SER A 308 -7.67 -4.84 10.58
CA SER A 308 -8.64 -5.96 10.62
C SER A 308 -9.10 -6.40 9.22
N ALA A 309 -8.95 -5.53 8.22
CA ALA A 309 -9.34 -5.79 6.85
C ALA A 309 -8.24 -6.42 5.97
N GLU A 310 -6.97 -6.51 6.42
CA GLU A 310 -5.86 -6.97 5.55
C GLU A 310 -5.97 -8.47 5.28
N GLU A 311 -5.91 -9.28 6.35
CA GLU A 311 -6.00 -10.75 6.31
C GLU A 311 -7.24 -11.28 5.56
N SER A 312 -8.31 -10.48 5.50
CA SER A 312 -9.54 -10.82 4.75
C SER A 312 -9.54 -10.31 3.30
N SER A 313 -9.15 -9.06 3.06
CA SER A 313 -9.37 -8.40 1.77
C SER A 313 -8.18 -8.52 0.84
N ASP A 314 -6.96 -8.29 1.34
CA ASP A 314 -5.74 -8.39 0.55
C ASP A 314 -5.35 -9.85 0.21
N SER A 315 -5.85 -10.82 0.99
CA SER A 315 -5.72 -12.25 0.69
C SER A 315 -6.71 -12.75 -0.38
N ILE A 316 -7.97 -12.31 -0.36
CA ILE A 316 -9.01 -12.72 -1.33
C ILE A 316 -8.85 -12.00 -2.67
N MET A 317 -8.53 -10.70 -2.68
CA MET A 317 -8.49 -9.88 -3.88
C MET A 317 -7.60 -10.41 -5.02
N PRO A 318 -6.33 -10.83 -4.82
CA PRO A 318 -5.51 -11.38 -5.90
C PRO A 318 -6.09 -12.68 -6.51
N ILE A 319 -6.86 -13.45 -5.73
CA ILE A 319 -7.53 -14.68 -6.19
C ILE A 319 -8.70 -14.33 -7.10
N LEU A 320 -9.58 -13.42 -6.64
CA LEU A 320 -10.67 -12.90 -7.46
C LEU A 320 -10.14 -12.23 -8.75
N LEU A 321 -9.08 -11.42 -8.67
CA LEU A 321 -8.54 -10.72 -9.83
C LEU A 321 -7.94 -11.66 -10.91
N LYS A 322 -7.65 -12.93 -10.60
CA LYS A 322 -7.25 -13.95 -11.60
C LYS A 322 -8.42 -14.85 -12.06
N ASP A 323 -9.40 -15.14 -11.20
CA ASP A 323 -10.40 -16.20 -11.45
C ASP A 323 -11.87 -15.86 -11.13
N ILE A 324 -12.24 -14.60 -10.83
CA ILE A 324 -13.65 -14.21 -10.62
C ILE A 324 -14.55 -14.48 -11.83
N GLY A 325 -13.95 -14.58 -13.02
CA GLY A 325 -14.63 -15.01 -14.23
C GLY A 325 -15.07 -16.48 -14.26
N GLY A 326 -14.50 -17.39 -13.45
CA GLY A 326 -14.74 -18.84 -13.57
C GLY A 326 -16.10 -19.31 -13.04
N ALA A 327 -16.98 -19.83 -13.90
CA ALA A 327 -18.36 -20.24 -13.59
C ALA A 327 -18.50 -21.34 -12.51
N ALA A 328 -17.42 -22.04 -12.18
CA ALA A 328 -17.40 -23.14 -11.21
C ALA A 328 -16.13 -23.15 -10.34
N SER A 329 -15.63 -21.99 -9.91
CA SER A 329 -14.48 -21.94 -8.99
C SER A 329 -14.90 -22.48 -7.62
N THR A 330 -14.60 -23.75 -7.34
CA THR A 330 -14.96 -24.46 -6.09
C THR A 330 -14.03 -24.12 -4.93
N ASP A 331 -13.32 -23.01 -5.00
CA ASP A 331 -12.35 -22.62 -3.98
C ASP A 331 -13.09 -22.08 -2.74
N PRO A 332 -12.83 -22.61 -1.53
CA PRO A 332 -13.51 -22.15 -0.32
C PRO A 332 -13.39 -20.65 -0.05
N LEU A 333 -12.35 -19.98 -0.58
CA LEU A 333 -12.13 -18.55 -0.44
C LEU A 333 -13.30 -17.68 -0.94
N TYR A 334 -14.03 -18.11 -1.98
CA TYR A 334 -15.19 -17.38 -2.49
C TYR A 334 -16.33 -17.31 -1.47
N SER A 335 -16.50 -18.35 -0.63
CA SER A 335 -17.54 -18.37 0.41
C SER A 335 -17.33 -17.29 1.49
N ASN A 336 -16.10 -16.80 1.66
CA ASN A 336 -15.81 -15.71 2.60
C ASN A 336 -16.33 -14.36 2.09
N VAL A 337 -16.51 -14.17 0.78
CA VAL A 337 -17.13 -12.96 0.21
C VAL A 337 -18.59 -12.84 0.68
N ASP A 338 -19.36 -13.92 0.67
CA ASP A 338 -20.73 -13.94 1.21
C ASP A 338 -20.76 -13.65 2.72
N LYS A 339 -19.78 -14.15 3.48
CA LYS A 339 -19.65 -13.83 4.92
C LYS A 339 -19.39 -12.33 5.12
N ILE A 340 -18.43 -11.75 4.39
CA ILE A 340 -18.08 -10.32 4.45
C ILE A 340 -19.29 -9.44 4.04
N ARG A 341 -20.06 -9.81 3.01
CA ARG A 341 -21.31 -9.11 2.65
C ARG A 341 -22.27 -9.11 3.83
N ASN A 342 -22.52 -10.27 4.44
CA ASN A 342 -23.47 -10.38 5.54
C ASN A 342 -22.98 -9.62 6.79
N LEU A 343 -21.68 -9.63 7.07
CA LEU A 343 -21.09 -8.81 8.14
C LEU A 343 -21.31 -7.30 7.88
N PHE A 344 -21.16 -6.82 6.66
CA PHE A 344 -21.49 -5.44 6.29
C PHE A 344 -23.00 -5.11 6.45
N LEU A 345 -23.88 -5.98 5.94
CA LEU A 345 -25.34 -5.81 5.99
C LEU A 345 -25.91 -5.85 7.42
N ASP A 346 -25.50 -6.84 8.22
CA ASP A 346 -26.12 -7.18 9.49
C ASP A 346 -25.36 -6.63 10.71
N LYS A 347 -24.03 -6.57 10.64
CA LYS A 347 -23.16 -6.38 11.80
C LYS A 347 -22.44 -5.04 11.85
N TRP A 348 -21.73 -4.64 10.80
CA TRP A 348 -20.84 -3.47 10.84
C TRP A 348 -21.59 -2.15 10.62
N THR A 349 -22.61 -2.15 9.74
CA THR A 349 -23.43 -0.96 9.51
C THR A 349 -24.65 -0.86 10.42
N GLY A 350 -25.28 0.31 10.44
CA GLY A 350 -26.52 0.58 11.17
C GLY A 350 -27.21 1.84 10.66
N THR A 351 -28.48 2.00 11.02
CA THR A 351 -29.25 3.20 10.73
C THR A 351 -28.81 4.34 11.65
N ASN A 352 -28.56 5.50 11.05
CA ASN A 352 -28.11 6.72 11.72
C ASN A 352 -29.30 7.60 12.17
N ASP A 353 -29.03 8.72 12.85
CA ASP A 353 -30.07 9.60 13.42
C ASP A 353 -30.98 10.27 12.35
N VAL A 354 -30.55 10.29 11.09
CA VAL A 354 -31.30 10.85 9.95
C VAL A 354 -31.91 9.76 9.03
N GLY A 355 -31.85 8.49 9.45
CA GLY A 355 -32.46 7.35 8.74
C GLY A 355 -31.62 6.72 7.62
N GLY A 356 -30.42 7.26 7.32
CA GLY A 356 -29.47 6.67 6.37
C GLY A 356 -28.60 5.56 6.99
N ILE A 357 -27.76 4.92 6.19
CA ILE A 357 -26.89 3.81 6.62
C ILE A 357 -25.43 4.27 6.79
N MET A 358 -24.78 3.87 7.87
CA MET A 358 -23.37 4.15 8.15
C MET A 358 -22.69 2.95 8.81
N PHE A 359 -21.37 2.82 8.68
CA PHE A 359 -20.58 2.01 9.62
C PHE A 359 -20.72 2.57 11.04
N LYS A 360 -20.85 1.67 12.02
CA LYS A 360 -21.10 2.05 13.42
C LYS A 360 -19.82 2.42 14.18
N SER A 361 -18.65 2.02 13.67
CA SER A 361 -17.35 2.17 14.31
C SER A 361 -16.22 2.02 13.28
N THR A 362 -15.05 2.56 13.61
CA THR A 362 -13.75 2.27 12.97
C THR A 362 -13.11 0.98 13.46
N PHE A 363 -13.58 0.44 14.59
CA PHE A 363 -13.13 -0.81 15.20
C PHE A 363 -14.26 -1.85 15.15
N PHE A 364 -14.03 -2.96 14.44
CA PHE A 364 -14.94 -4.08 14.30
C PHE A 364 -14.24 -5.37 13.85
N SER A 365 -14.91 -6.50 14.06
CA SER A 365 -14.46 -7.85 13.73
C SER A 365 -15.62 -8.68 13.14
N SER A 366 -15.39 -9.97 12.84
CA SER A 366 -16.46 -10.90 12.46
C SER A 366 -17.41 -11.23 13.62
N THR A 367 -17.00 -11.01 14.87
CA THR A 367 -17.79 -11.30 16.08
C THR A 367 -18.46 -10.05 16.65
N GLU A 368 -17.79 -8.90 16.69
CA GLU A 368 -18.28 -7.70 17.39
C GLU A 368 -17.97 -6.35 16.70
N VAL A 369 -18.49 -5.27 17.29
CA VAL A 369 -18.28 -3.87 16.85
C VAL A 369 -18.14 -3.00 18.08
N SER A 370 -17.05 -2.22 18.15
CA SER A 370 -16.74 -1.42 19.34
C SER A 370 -17.88 -0.48 19.72
N GLN A 371 -18.16 -0.42 21.03
CA GLN A 371 -19.13 0.52 21.60
C GLN A 371 -18.50 1.79 22.17
N ASP A 372 -17.16 1.88 22.14
CA ASP A 372 -16.42 3.06 22.60
C ASP A 372 -16.80 4.30 21.78
N ALA A 373 -17.25 5.35 22.47
CA ALA A 373 -17.63 6.62 21.86
C ALA A 373 -16.48 7.27 21.06
N ARG A 374 -15.22 6.95 21.37
CA ARG A 374 -14.02 7.40 20.65
C ARG A 374 -13.88 6.82 19.24
N MET A 375 -14.44 5.63 19.02
CA MET A 375 -14.29 4.85 17.78
C MET A 375 -15.50 4.96 16.85
N LYS A 376 -16.60 5.57 17.32
CA LYS A 376 -17.90 5.69 16.61
C LYS A 376 -17.86 6.67 15.44
N CYS A 377 -17.13 6.28 14.40
CA CYS A 377 -17.02 6.96 13.13
C CYS A 377 -17.25 5.99 11.97
N ASP A 378 -17.81 6.51 10.89
CA ASP A 378 -17.64 5.99 9.54
C ASP A 378 -16.45 6.74 8.90
N VAL A 379 -15.48 6.03 8.33
CA VAL A 379 -14.27 6.60 7.70
C VAL A 379 -14.15 6.13 6.27
N ALA A 380 -13.50 6.93 5.41
CA ALA A 380 -13.32 6.56 4.00
C ALA A 380 -12.55 5.24 3.78
N LEU A 381 -11.76 4.78 4.78
CA LEU A 381 -11.06 3.49 4.73
C LEU A 381 -11.99 2.28 4.97
N ASN A 382 -13.21 2.46 5.50
CA ASN A 382 -14.16 1.36 5.73
C ASN A 382 -14.48 0.57 4.45
N VAL A 383 -14.33 1.20 3.29
CA VAL A 383 -14.40 0.57 1.95
C VAL A 383 -13.46 -0.64 1.82
N ARG A 384 -12.29 -0.64 2.49
CA ARG A 384 -11.33 -1.77 2.51
C ARG A 384 -12.00 -3.06 3.00
N SER A 385 -12.77 -2.98 4.09
CA SER A 385 -13.41 -4.14 4.72
C SER A 385 -14.39 -4.92 3.84
N ILE A 386 -14.93 -4.29 2.77
CA ILE A 386 -15.87 -4.90 1.82
C ILE A 386 -15.29 -5.04 0.41
N GLN A 387 -13.98 -4.84 0.24
CA GLN A 387 -13.32 -4.80 -1.06
C GLN A 387 -13.57 -6.07 -1.94
N PRO A 388 -13.52 -7.32 -1.41
CA PRO A 388 -13.88 -8.51 -2.20
C PRO A 388 -15.35 -8.55 -2.63
N VAL A 389 -16.24 -7.98 -1.82
CA VAL A 389 -17.69 -7.88 -2.10
C VAL A 389 -17.94 -6.90 -3.23
N LEU A 390 -17.28 -5.73 -3.22
CA LEU A 390 -17.35 -4.73 -4.28
C LEU A 390 -16.86 -5.29 -5.63
N LEU A 391 -15.73 -6.02 -5.64
CA LEU A 391 -15.23 -6.67 -6.85
C LEU A 391 -16.20 -7.75 -7.36
N SER A 392 -16.78 -8.56 -6.47
CA SER A 392 -17.77 -9.59 -6.81
C SER A 392 -19.08 -9.01 -7.31
N TRP A 393 -19.51 -7.87 -6.77
CA TRP A 393 -20.68 -7.13 -7.25
C TRP A 393 -20.42 -6.50 -8.62
N GLN A 394 -19.24 -5.93 -8.85
CA GLN A 394 -18.84 -5.34 -10.14
C GLN A 394 -19.00 -6.36 -11.29
N TYR A 395 -18.47 -7.57 -11.12
CA TYR A 395 -18.52 -8.64 -12.13
C TYR A 395 -19.80 -9.51 -12.07
N GLY A 396 -20.82 -9.11 -11.30
CA GLY A 396 -22.10 -9.83 -11.23
C GLY A 396 -22.02 -11.23 -10.60
N ARG A 397 -21.02 -11.47 -9.76
CA ARG A 397 -20.80 -12.71 -9.01
C ARG A 397 -21.38 -12.72 -7.60
N LEU A 398 -21.60 -11.54 -7.02
CA LEU A 398 -22.32 -11.44 -5.77
C LEU A 398 -23.79 -11.84 -5.98
N ALA A 399 -24.31 -12.71 -5.12
CA ALA A 399 -25.73 -13.04 -5.08
C ALA A 399 -26.54 -11.82 -4.56
N ASP A 400 -26.89 -10.91 -5.47
CA ASP A 400 -27.64 -9.67 -5.23
C ASP A 400 -28.93 -9.61 -6.08
N GLY A 401 -29.54 -10.78 -6.36
CA GLY A 401 -30.78 -10.87 -7.16
C GLY A 401 -32.02 -10.23 -6.51
N SER A 402 -31.92 -9.80 -5.26
CA SER A 402 -32.89 -8.97 -4.54
C SER A 402 -32.61 -7.46 -4.66
N GLY A 403 -31.44 -7.07 -5.15
CA GLY A 403 -30.92 -5.69 -5.11
C GLY A 403 -30.55 -5.18 -3.72
N GLU A 404 -30.56 -6.01 -2.67
CA GLU A 404 -30.35 -5.57 -1.29
C GLU A 404 -28.98 -4.92 -1.07
N PHE A 405 -27.90 -5.48 -1.63
CA PHE A 405 -26.57 -4.88 -1.53
C PHE A 405 -26.50 -3.59 -2.36
N SER A 406 -27.12 -3.59 -3.55
CA SER A 406 -27.25 -2.41 -4.40
C SER A 406 -27.98 -1.23 -3.73
N GLU A 407 -29.07 -1.48 -3.00
CA GLU A 407 -29.75 -0.46 -2.19
C GLU A 407 -28.89 -0.03 -0.99
N ARG A 408 -28.32 -0.97 -0.23
CA ARG A 408 -27.44 -0.68 0.92
C ARG A 408 -26.29 0.25 0.54
N MET A 409 -25.68 0.02 -0.62
CA MET A 409 -24.58 0.85 -1.13
C MET A 409 -25.03 2.27 -1.49
N LYS A 410 -26.25 2.46 -2.04
CA LYS A 410 -26.83 3.81 -2.26
C LYS A 410 -27.12 4.51 -0.94
N ASP A 411 -27.75 3.83 0.02
CA ASP A 411 -28.05 4.39 1.34
C ASP A 411 -26.79 4.81 2.09
N TRP A 412 -25.71 4.02 2.00
CA TRP A 412 -24.43 4.34 2.61
C TRP A 412 -23.74 5.52 1.95
N MET A 413 -23.60 5.51 0.63
CA MET A 413 -22.99 6.63 -0.12
C MET A 413 -23.78 7.93 0.04
N SER A 414 -25.11 7.87 0.24
CA SER A 414 -25.96 9.04 0.43
C SER A 414 -25.55 9.91 1.62
N ASN A 415 -25.09 9.32 2.72
CA ASN A 415 -24.60 10.07 3.87
C ASN A 415 -23.28 10.82 3.58
N TRP A 416 -22.36 10.18 2.86
CA TRP A 416 -21.12 10.82 2.41
C TRP A 416 -21.39 11.98 1.44
N ILE A 417 -22.35 11.83 0.54
CA ILE A 417 -22.77 12.87 -0.40
C ILE A 417 -23.49 14.02 0.31
N LEU A 418 -24.39 13.73 1.26
CA LEU A 418 -25.10 14.74 2.05
C LEU A 418 -24.13 15.58 2.89
N SER A 419 -23.20 14.92 3.59
CA SER A 419 -22.15 15.60 4.36
C SER A 419 -21.21 16.39 3.46
N ALA A 420 -20.83 15.87 2.29
CA ALA A 420 -20.06 16.63 1.30
C ALA A 420 -20.82 17.87 0.81
N SER A 421 -22.13 17.75 0.53
CA SER A 421 -22.98 18.84 0.01
C SER A 421 -23.22 20.00 0.99
N THR A 422 -22.89 19.83 2.27
CA THR A 422 -23.10 20.82 3.34
C THR A 422 -21.77 21.31 3.93
N SER A 423 -21.80 22.42 4.66
CA SER A 423 -20.70 22.86 5.52
C SER A 423 -20.99 22.50 6.98
N GLY A 424 -19.95 22.29 7.79
CA GLY A 424 -20.10 21.91 9.20
C GLY A 424 -18.79 21.47 9.83
N CYS A 425 -18.61 21.73 11.13
CA CYS A 425 -17.36 21.43 11.87
C CYS A 425 -16.08 21.94 11.17
N GLY A 426 -16.15 23.16 10.61
CA GLY A 426 -15.06 23.77 9.84
C GLY A 426 -14.89 23.24 8.42
N LYS A 427 -15.69 22.25 7.99
CA LYS A 427 -15.62 21.67 6.65
C LYS A 427 -16.18 22.63 5.60
N PRO A 428 -15.45 22.91 4.50
CA PRO A 428 -16.00 23.64 3.37
C PRO A 428 -17.15 22.87 2.71
N MET A 429 -18.05 23.58 2.02
CA MET A 429 -19.06 22.96 1.17
C MET A 429 -18.39 22.22 0.00
N HIS A 430 -18.97 21.11 -0.44
CA HIS A 430 -18.46 20.20 -1.49
C HIS A 430 -17.17 19.43 -1.16
N VAL A 431 -16.49 19.70 -0.04
CA VAL A 431 -15.40 18.84 0.43
C VAL A 431 -15.97 17.56 1.06
N ILE A 432 -15.50 16.40 0.59
CA ILE A 432 -15.75 15.10 1.22
C ILE A 432 -14.88 15.02 2.49
N PRO A 433 -15.44 14.80 3.70
CA PRO A 433 -14.67 14.68 4.92
C PRO A 433 -13.86 13.38 4.97
N SER A 434 -12.93 13.27 5.92
CA SER A 434 -12.29 11.97 6.22
C SER A 434 -13.22 11.01 6.99
N ALA A 435 -14.09 11.56 7.84
CA ALA A 435 -14.98 10.81 8.71
C ALA A 435 -16.36 11.47 8.92
N LEU A 436 -17.33 10.65 9.30
CA LEU A 436 -18.66 11.01 9.79
C LEU A 436 -18.88 10.36 11.16
N ARG A 437 -19.38 11.10 12.16
CA ARG A 437 -19.73 10.53 13.48
C ARG A 437 -20.98 9.65 13.42
N TYR A 438 -20.92 8.47 14.03
CA TYR A 438 -22.09 7.62 14.23
C TYR A 438 -22.72 7.88 15.61
N PRO A 439 -24.06 8.03 15.74
CA PRO A 439 -25.08 8.01 14.70
C PRO A 439 -25.42 9.40 14.10
N SER A 440 -24.80 10.50 14.54
CA SER A 440 -25.25 11.85 14.18
C SER A 440 -24.95 12.31 12.74
N SER A 441 -24.24 11.50 11.95
CA SER A 441 -23.79 11.79 10.56
C SER A 441 -22.93 13.05 10.40
N SER A 442 -22.56 13.69 11.51
CA SER A 442 -21.87 14.98 11.50
C SER A 442 -20.41 14.80 11.07
N PRO A 443 -19.85 15.66 10.19
CA PRO A 443 -18.47 15.52 9.75
C PRO A 443 -17.46 15.57 10.91
N GLY A 444 -16.32 14.93 10.67
CA GLY A 444 -15.25 14.76 11.65
C GLY A 444 -15.52 13.63 12.63
N GLY A 445 -14.67 13.53 13.67
CA GLY A 445 -14.75 12.49 14.69
C GLY A 445 -15.03 13.01 16.11
N PRO A 446 -15.19 12.11 17.09
CA PRO A 446 -15.69 12.40 18.43
C PRO A 446 -14.68 13.09 19.35
N ILE A 447 -13.40 13.13 18.99
CA ILE A 447 -12.30 13.64 19.82
C ILE A 447 -11.84 15.03 19.37
N THR A 448 -11.40 15.17 18.13
CA THR A 448 -10.86 16.43 17.60
C THR A 448 -11.97 17.38 17.15
N GLY A 449 -13.15 16.85 16.83
CA GLY A 449 -14.22 17.56 16.12
C GLY A 449 -13.88 17.94 14.67
N GLY A 450 -12.64 17.74 14.21
CA GLY A 450 -12.14 18.15 12.91
C GLY A 450 -12.56 17.20 11.78
N TRP A 451 -12.97 17.76 10.64
CA TRP A 451 -13.37 17.01 9.44
C TRP A 451 -12.18 16.39 8.67
N GLN A 452 -11.01 16.99 8.84
CA GLN A 452 -9.73 16.75 8.16
C GLN A 452 -8.81 15.81 8.96
N ASN A 453 -8.82 15.92 10.29
CA ASN A 453 -8.22 14.95 11.20
C ASN A 453 -9.27 14.62 12.26
N PRO A 454 -9.90 13.42 12.22
CA PRO A 454 -11.07 13.14 13.04
C PRO A 454 -10.73 12.48 14.38
N GLY A 455 -9.49 12.00 14.57
CA GLY A 455 -9.06 11.31 15.79
C GLY A 455 -9.75 9.98 16.08
N CYS A 456 -10.39 9.34 15.09
CA CYS A 456 -11.18 8.11 15.29
C CYS A 456 -10.33 6.86 15.59
N LYS A 457 -9.01 6.90 15.37
CA LYS A 457 -8.06 5.87 15.82
C LYS A 457 -7.49 6.24 17.20
N TYR A 458 -7.30 5.23 18.04
CA TYR A 458 -6.80 5.39 19.39
C TYR A 458 -5.78 4.30 19.68
N VAL A 459 -4.51 4.69 19.81
CA VAL A 459 -3.40 3.78 20.05
C VAL A 459 -2.97 3.92 21.50
N CYS A 460 -2.81 2.80 22.20
CA CYS A 460 -2.35 2.78 23.59
C CYS A 460 -1.03 2.02 23.71
N LEU A 461 0.04 2.72 24.07
CA LEU A 461 1.34 2.16 24.38
C LEU A 461 1.48 1.95 25.89
N GLU A 462 1.74 0.73 26.31
CA GLU A 462 2.02 0.42 27.72
C GLU A 462 3.52 0.47 27.99
N THR A 463 3.94 1.41 28.84
CA THR A 463 5.34 1.74 29.07
C THR A 463 5.76 1.42 30.51
N LYS A 464 6.99 0.94 30.69
CA LYS A 464 7.59 0.66 32.01
C LYS A 464 7.59 1.88 32.95
N ARG A 465 7.62 3.10 32.39
CA ARG A 465 7.82 4.36 33.12
C ARG A 465 6.56 5.19 33.36
N PHE A 466 5.59 5.17 32.44
CA PHE A 466 4.37 6.00 32.50
C PHE A 466 3.08 5.16 32.56
N GLY A 467 3.19 3.82 32.54
CA GLY A 467 2.05 2.94 32.38
C GLY A 467 1.46 3.06 30.97
N LYS A 468 0.14 2.86 30.87
CA LYS A 468 -0.61 2.90 29.61
C LYS A 468 -0.87 4.35 29.17
N VAL A 469 -0.03 4.85 28.28
CA VAL A 469 -0.19 6.13 27.57
C VAL A 469 -1.04 5.86 26.32
N CYS A 470 -2.01 6.71 26.02
CA CYS A 470 -2.84 6.57 24.82
C CYS A 470 -2.98 7.88 24.07
N GLU A 471 -2.78 7.85 22.76
CA GLU A 471 -2.77 9.03 21.89
C GLU A 471 -3.56 8.83 20.60
N HIS A 472 -3.87 9.95 19.95
CA HIS A 472 -4.57 10.01 18.66
C HIS A 472 -3.53 10.11 17.54
N HIS A 473 -3.26 8.97 16.90
CA HIS A 473 -2.28 8.89 15.84
C HIS A 473 -2.76 9.68 14.60
N ARG A 474 -1.89 10.52 13.99
CA ARG A 474 -2.15 11.02 12.63
C ARG A 474 -1.92 9.86 11.66
N ASP A 475 -2.97 9.42 10.99
CA ASP A 475 -3.09 8.05 10.44
C ASP A 475 -3.74 8.03 9.03
N ALA A 476 -4.08 6.83 8.54
CA ALA A 476 -4.82 6.66 7.29
C ALA A 476 -6.26 7.20 7.31
N PHE A 477 -6.77 7.63 8.47
CA PHE A 477 -8.06 8.33 8.60
C PHE A 477 -7.89 9.87 8.52
N THR A 478 -6.68 10.41 8.30
CA THR A 478 -6.47 11.85 8.06
C THR A 478 -6.64 12.22 6.58
N TRP A 479 -7.39 13.28 6.28
CA TRP A 479 -7.66 13.73 4.91
C TRP A 479 -6.38 14.23 4.20
N PRO A 480 -6.15 13.92 2.90
CA PRO A 480 -7.02 13.20 1.95
C PRO A 480 -6.72 11.69 1.84
N SER A 481 -6.15 11.06 2.88
CA SER A 481 -5.97 9.60 2.94
C SER A 481 -7.31 8.90 2.84
N ALA A 482 -7.32 7.69 2.28
CA ALA A 482 -8.50 6.87 2.02
C ALA A 482 -9.63 7.51 1.16
N ILE A 483 -9.52 8.75 0.68
CA ILE A 483 -10.52 9.36 -0.21
C ILE A 483 -10.57 8.66 -1.59
N LYS A 484 -9.47 8.03 -2.04
CA LYS A 484 -9.39 7.27 -3.29
C LYS A 484 -10.34 6.06 -3.34
N PRO A 485 -10.28 5.07 -2.43
CA PRO A 485 -11.21 3.94 -2.45
C PRO A 485 -12.68 4.38 -2.33
N LEU A 486 -12.98 5.44 -1.58
CA LEU A 486 -14.32 6.02 -1.51
C LEU A 486 -14.79 6.62 -2.85
N SER A 487 -13.94 7.37 -3.57
CA SER A 487 -14.30 7.96 -4.87
C SER A 487 -14.47 6.88 -5.96
N GLU A 488 -13.61 5.87 -5.97
CA GLU A 488 -13.70 4.73 -6.88
C GLU A 488 -14.95 3.88 -6.57
N THR A 489 -15.34 3.77 -5.31
CA THR A 489 -16.59 3.12 -4.90
C THR A 489 -17.82 3.95 -5.29
N MET A 490 -17.81 5.28 -5.15
CA MET A 490 -18.89 6.14 -5.65
C MET A 490 -19.12 5.97 -7.16
N ALA A 491 -18.05 5.81 -7.95
CA ALA A 491 -18.13 5.52 -9.37
C ALA A 491 -18.68 4.12 -9.67
N LEU A 492 -18.26 3.10 -8.91
CA LEU A 492 -18.81 1.74 -9.03
C LEU A 492 -20.31 1.68 -8.68
N VAL A 493 -20.73 2.38 -7.63
CA VAL A 493 -22.14 2.45 -7.23
C VAL A 493 -22.98 3.13 -8.32
N ALA A 494 -22.51 4.25 -8.88
CA ALA A 494 -23.18 4.87 -10.01
C ALA A 494 -23.26 3.93 -11.24
N PHE A 495 -22.19 3.18 -11.53
CA PHE A 495 -22.16 2.24 -12.65
C PHE A 495 -23.12 1.05 -12.48
N LYS A 496 -23.16 0.43 -11.29
CA LYS A 496 -24.01 -0.74 -11.03
C LYS A 496 -25.47 -0.39 -10.75
N THR A 497 -25.76 0.75 -10.12
CA THR A 497 -27.14 1.13 -9.68
C THR A 497 -27.78 2.24 -10.51
N LYS A 498 -27.05 2.81 -11.47
CA LYS A 498 -27.45 3.96 -12.32
C LYS A 498 -27.75 5.25 -11.55
N TRP A 499 -27.44 5.29 -10.25
CA TRP A 499 -27.64 6.44 -9.38
C TRP A 499 -26.40 7.35 -9.35
N CYS A 500 -26.50 8.48 -10.05
CA CYS A 500 -25.37 9.36 -10.34
C CYS A 500 -24.95 10.31 -9.18
N GLY A 501 -25.55 10.15 -8.00
CA GLY A 501 -25.34 11.04 -6.84
C GLY A 501 -23.88 11.18 -6.41
N GLY A 502 -23.14 10.07 -6.40
CA GLY A 502 -21.70 10.06 -6.09
C GLY A 502 -20.89 10.90 -7.07
N LEU A 503 -21.15 10.76 -8.38
CA LEU A 503 -20.43 11.49 -9.44
C LEU A 503 -20.60 13.00 -9.30
N ARG A 504 -21.80 13.48 -8.96
CA ARG A 504 -22.08 14.90 -8.71
C ARG A 504 -21.32 15.44 -7.50
N SER A 505 -21.17 14.63 -6.44
CA SER A 505 -20.34 14.97 -5.27
C SER A 505 -18.87 15.13 -5.65
N LEU A 506 -18.30 14.16 -6.40
CA LEU A 506 -16.93 14.23 -6.90
C LEU A 506 -16.71 15.44 -7.81
N LEU A 507 -17.63 15.70 -8.76
CA LEU A 507 -17.59 16.86 -9.65
C LEU A 507 -17.60 18.19 -8.89
N ASN A 508 -18.46 18.32 -7.88
CA ASN A 508 -18.57 19.55 -7.11
C ASN A 508 -17.30 19.82 -6.27
N ALA A 509 -16.66 18.78 -5.73
CA ALA A 509 -15.38 18.90 -5.05
C ALA A 509 -14.26 19.40 -5.98
N ILE A 510 -14.27 18.97 -7.24
CA ILE A 510 -13.30 19.42 -8.27
C ILE A 510 -13.57 20.88 -8.64
N LYS A 511 -14.83 21.23 -8.98
CA LYS A 511 -15.26 22.59 -9.29
C LYS A 511 -14.91 23.59 -8.18
N LEU A 512 -15.05 23.18 -6.91
CA LEU A 512 -14.58 23.96 -5.76
C LEU A 512 -13.06 24.22 -5.82
N ASN A 513 -12.26 23.17 -5.99
CA ASN A 513 -10.80 23.29 -6.00
C ASN A 513 -10.28 24.11 -7.20
N ASP A 514 -10.97 24.05 -8.35
CA ASP A 514 -10.56 24.83 -9.53
C ASP A 514 -11.00 26.29 -9.39
N LYS A 515 -12.20 26.57 -8.86
CA LYS A 515 -12.59 27.92 -8.41
C LYS A 515 -11.55 28.52 -7.44
N LEU A 516 -11.18 27.77 -6.39
CA LEU A 516 -10.21 28.22 -5.39
C LEU A 516 -8.83 28.55 -5.99
N LYS A 517 -8.40 27.87 -7.06
CA LYS A 517 -7.19 28.23 -7.82
C LYS A 517 -7.40 29.47 -8.69
N GLU A 518 -8.56 29.59 -9.34
CA GLU A 518 -8.85 30.74 -10.22
C GLU A 518 -8.91 32.06 -9.47
N GLU A 519 -9.44 32.05 -8.24
CA GLU A 519 -9.49 33.21 -7.33
C GLU A 519 -8.10 33.69 -6.88
N GLN A 520 -7.02 32.96 -7.18
CA GLN A 520 -5.66 33.27 -6.75
C GLN A 520 -4.58 32.97 -7.81
N LYS A 521 -4.82 33.39 -9.05
CA LYS A 521 -3.81 33.34 -10.14
C LYS A 521 -2.52 34.15 -9.85
N ASP A 522 -2.54 35.00 -8.81
CA ASP A 522 -1.42 35.83 -8.36
C ASP A 522 -0.70 35.33 -7.07
N TRP A 523 -0.99 34.11 -6.57
CA TRP A 523 -0.34 33.56 -5.36
C TRP A 523 1.15 33.23 -5.60
N ASP A 524 2.02 33.80 -4.79
CA ASP A 524 3.50 33.81 -4.94
C ASP A 524 4.21 32.51 -4.51
N GLY A 525 3.45 31.54 -4.01
CA GLY A 525 3.97 30.29 -3.44
C GLY A 525 4.34 30.39 -1.96
N SER A 526 4.02 31.49 -1.28
CA SER A 526 4.28 31.67 0.15
C SER A 526 3.57 30.63 1.03
N SER A 527 4.14 30.40 2.21
CA SER A 527 3.91 29.19 3.02
C SER A 527 2.66 29.21 3.90
N ASP A 528 1.90 30.31 3.93
CA ASP A 528 0.72 30.44 4.79
C ASP A 528 -0.52 29.83 4.11
N LEU A 529 -0.59 28.50 4.12
CA LEU A 529 -1.75 27.73 3.63
C LEU A 529 -2.99 27.85 4.54
N GLY A 530 -3.07 28.88 5.40
CA GLY A 530 -4.12 29.02 6.40
C GLY A 530 -4.09 27.91 7.46
N SER A 531 -5.13 27.86 8.28
CA SER A 531 -5.28 26.83 9.31
C SER A 531 -5.61 25.46 8.70
N GLU A 532 -5.06 24.39 9.28
CA GLU A 532 -5.33 23.01 8.85
C GLU A 532 -6.84 22.73 8.83
N GLY A 533 -7.41 22.48 7.65
CA GLY A 533 -8.85 22.26 7.43
C GLY A 533 -9.65 23.47 6.94
N SER A 534 -9.04 24.63 6.67
CA SER A 534 -9.68 25.79 6.03
C SER A 534 -9.81 25.66 4.51
N ASP A 535 -10.61 26.52 3.86
CA ASP A 535 -10.67 26.70 2.40
C ASP A 535 -9.27 26.93 1.80
N ASP A 536 -8.46 27.77 2.46
CA ASP A 536 -7.07 28.06 2.07
C ASP A 536 -6.18 26.81 2.09
N TRP A 537 -6.35 25.98 3.13
CA TRP A 537 -5.61 24.74 3.28
C TRP A 537 -6.06 23.67 2.29
N VAL A 538 -7.35 23.63 1.91
CA VAL A 538 -7.87 22.73 0.87
C VAL A 538 -7.34 23.11 -0.51
N ARG A 539 -7.31 24.40 -0.84
CA ARG A 539 -6.75 24.91 -2.12
C ARG A 539 -5.29 24.47 -2.33
N GLY A 540 -4.49 24.45 -1.27
CA GLY A 540 -3.09 24.01 -1.32
C GLY A 540 -2.87 22.50 -1.54
N ARG A 541 -3.91 21.71 -1.82
CA ARG A 541 -3.86 20.25 -1.86
C ARG A 541 -4.36 19.68 -3.18
N ASN A 542 -3.67 18.66 -3.67
CA ASN A 542 -4.03 17.99 -4.91
C ASN A 542 -5.18 16.98 -4.68
N LEU A 543 -6.36 17.25 -5.22
CA LEU A 543 -7.53 16.37 -5.13
C LEU A 543 -7.46 15.09 -5.99
N LYS A 544 -6.27 14.62 -6.37
CA LYS A 544 -6.07 13.37 -7.14
C LYS A 544 -6.92 12.19 -6.63
N SER A 545 -7.02 12.03 -5.30
CA SER A 545 -7.83 10.98 -4.66
C SER A 545 -9.32 11.05 -4.98
N VAL A 546 -9.92 12.25 -5.00
CA VAL A 546 -11.32 12.46 -5.42
C VAL A 546 -11.46 12.16 -6.91
N MET A 547 -10.47 12.64 -7.66
CA MET A 547 -10.41 12.59 -9.10
C MET A 547 -10.35 11.15 -9.64
N ASP A 548 -9.59 10.23 -9.04
CA ASP A 548 -9.45 8.84 -9.52
C ASP A 548 -10.81 8.12 -9.75
N GLY A 549 -11.83 8.39 -8.92
CA GLY A 549 -13.19 7.91 -9.12
C GLY A 549 -13.82 8.32 -10.46
N LEU A 550 -13.67 9.58 -10.90
CA LEU A 550 -14.21 10.02 -12.20
C LEU A 550 -13.49 9.39 -13.40
N VAL A 551 -12.20 9.05 -13.25
CA VAL A 551 -11.50 8.26 -14.28
C VAL A 551 -12.05 6.84 -14.34
N LYS A 552 -12.28 6.18 -13.19
CA LYS A 552 -12.93 4.87 -13.19
C LYS A 552 -14.33 4.94 -13.83
N TRP A 553 -15.12 5.98 -13.56
CA TRP A 553 -16.40 6.21 -14.24
C TRP A 553 -16.27 6.28 -15.77
N LYS A 554 -15.38 7.15 -16.30
CA LYS A 554 -15.22 7.30 -17.76
C LYS A 554 -14.78 6.00 -18.45
N PHE A 555 -13.91 5.21 -17.82
CA PHE A 555 -13.53 3.91 -18.37
C PHE A 555 -14.64 2.87 -18.24
N LEU A 556 -15.35 2.79 -17.11
CA LEU A 556 -16.53 1.92 -16.93
C LEU A 556 -17.68 2.24 -17.91
N THR A 557 -17.74 3.46 -18.44
CA THR A 557 -18.72 3.93 -19.44
C THR A 557 -18.10 4.14 -20.84
N ASP A 558 -16.96 3.50 -21.09
CA ASP A 558 -16.32 3.34 -22.41
C ASP A 558 -16.05 4.61 -23.20
N GLY A 559 -15.75 5.69 -22.47
CA GLY A 559 -15.24 6.93 -23.04
C GLY A 559 -16.23 8.09 -23.05
N SER A 560 -17.28 8.08 -22.21
CA SER A 560 -18.19 9.24 -22.04
C SER A 560 -17.40 10.56 -22.00
N PRO A 561 -17.83 11.62 -22.71
CA PRO A 561 -17.18 12.93 -22.66
C PRO A 561 -17.39 13.67 -21.32
N ASP A 562 -18.16 13.07 -20.40
CA ASP A 562 -18.37 13.63 -19.07
C ASP A 562 -17.02 13.89 -18.36
N PHE A 563 -16.82 15.15 -17.97
CA PHE A 563 -15.70 15.64 -17.15
C PHE A 563 -14.32 15.75 -17.83
N ASP A 564 -14.22 15.61 -19.16
CA ASP A 564 -12.93 15.62 -19.87
C ASP A 564 -12.05 16.85 -19.59
N ASP A 565 -12.63 18.04 -19.49
CA ASP A 565 -11.93 19.27 -19.12
C ASP A 565 -11.19 19.16 -17.77
N ALA A 566 -11.82 18.49 -16.79
CA ALA A 566 -11.21 18.23 -15.49
C ALA A 566 -10.12 17.14 -15.56
N LEU A 567 -10.28 16.16 -16.46
CA LEU A 567 -9.34 15.03 -16.61
C LEU A 567 -7.98 15.42 -17.24
N THR A 568 -7.82 16.64 -17.71
CA THR A 568 -6.57 17.18 -18.30
C THR A 568 -5.31 17.07 -17.41
N SER A 569 -5.46 16.95 -16.09
CA SER A 569 -4.35 17.02 -15.12
C SER A 569 -3.65 15.69 -14.77
N ARG A 570 -4.03 14.55 -15.40
CA ARG A 570 -3.65 13.18 -14.96
C ARG A 570 -2.19 12.78 -15.06
N ASP A 571 -1.87 11.62 -14.46
CA ASP A 571 -0.62 10.90 -14.70
C ASP A 571 -0.53 10.39 -16.15
N THR A 572 0.69 10.15 -16.60
CA THR A 572 1.05 10.11 -18.02
C THR A 572 0.32 9.03 -18.83
N TYR A 573 0.22 7.82 -18.30
CA TYR A 573 -0.45 6.73 -19.03
C TYR A 573 -1.98 6.86 -18.98
N THR A 574 -2.54 7.37 -17.88
CA THR A 574 -3.96 7.74 -17.82
C THR A 574 -4.28 8.83 -18.85
N LYS A 575 -3.40 9.82 -19.04
CA LYS A 575 -3.52 10.81 -20.13
C LYS A 575 -3.52 10.14 -21.50
N PHE A 576 -2.56 9.26 -21.77
CA PHE A 576 -2.46 8.52 -23.04
C PHE A 576 -3.76 7.75 -23.37
N LEU A 577 -4.24 6.90 -22.45
CA LEU A 577 -5.46 6.10 -22.68
C LEU A 577 -6.76 6.93 -22.77
N LEU A 578 -6.81 8.13 -22.17
CA LEU A 578 -7.98 9.02 -22.27
C LEU A 578 -8.12 9.67 -23.65
N ASN A 579 -7.06 9.66 -24.45
CA ASN A 579 -6.89 10.56 -25.59
C ASN A 579 -6.76 9.72 -26.88
N SER A 580 -7.87 9.16 -27.37
CA SER A 580 -7.86 8.09 -28.38
C SER A 580 -7.33 8.44 -29.77
N ASN A 581 -6.89 9.68 -29.98
CA ASN A 581 -6.23 10.16 -31.20
C ASN A 581 -4.69 10.12 -31.10
N TYR A 582 -4.14 9.72 -29.94
CA TYR A 582 -2.71 9.72 -29.65
C TYR A 582 -2.13 8.30 -29.77
N GLY A 583 -0.87 8.18 -30.15
CA GLY A 583 -0.20 6.91 -30.47
C GLY A 583 1.31 7.07 -30.57
N PHE A 584 2.02 5.95 -30.38
CA PHE A 584 3.49 5.85 -30.27
C PHE A 584 4.26 6.78 -31.24
N GLY A 585 4.69 7.92 -30.72
CA GLY A 585 5.27 9.04 -31.49
C GLY A 585 4.88 10.39 -30.89
N ASP A 586 3.71 10.48 -30.25
CA ASP A 586 3.25 11.70 -29.59
C ASP A 586 3.97 12.00 -28.24
N GLY A 587 3.82 13.22 -27.74
CA GLY A 587 4.45 13.69 -26.50
C GLY A 587 3.92 13.04 -25.21
N SER A 588 2.69 12.51 -25.20
CA SER A 588 2.15 11.73 -24.09
C SER A 588 2.74 10.33 -24.05
N TRP A 589 2.82 9.62 -25.19
CA TRP A 589 3.52 8.33 -25.25
C TRP A 589 5.01 8.47 -24.94
N SER A 590 5.69 9.48 -25.49
CA SER A 590 7.10 9.78 -25.20
C SER A 590 7.33 9.94 -23.69
N SER A 591 6.38 10.56 -22.99
CA SER A 591 6.42 10.71 -21.54
C SER A 591 6.13 9.39 -20.79
N VAL A 592 5.34 8.46 -21.35
CA VAL A 592 5.18 7.09 -20.80
C VAL A 592 6.48 6.32 -20.94
N GLN A 593 7.13 6.39 -22.10
CA GLN A 593 8.41 5.72 -22.32
C GLN A 593 9.50 6.25 -21.38
N GLY A 594 9.65 7.57 -21.25
CA GLY A 594 10.60 8.15 -20.29
C GLY A 594 10.32 7.73 -18.84
N ALA A 595 9.07 7.46 -18.47
CA ALA A 595 8.73 6.90 -17.17
C ALA A 595 9.10 5.41 -17.04
N LEU A 596 9.02 4.61 -18.11
CA LEU A 596 9.51 3.22 -18.16
C LEU A 596 11.05 3.15 -18.10
N GLU A 597 11.75 4.03 -18.82
CA GLU A 597 13.21 4.18 -18.77
C GLU A 597 13.68 4.50 -17.34
N ASN A 598 13.00 5.42 -16.65
CA ASN A 598 13.25 5.71 -15.25
C ASN A 598 13.08 4.46 -14.36
N ILE A 599 12.02 3.67 -14.57
CA ILE A 599 11.78 2.44 -13.81
C ILE A 599 12.88 1.39 -14.02
N GLY A 600 13.31 1.19 -15.28
CA GLY A 600 14.47 0.34 -15.59
C GLY A 600 15.72 0.78 -14.83
N ASN A 601 15.99 2.09 -14.82
CA ASN A 601 17.13 2.68 -14.12
C ASN A 601 17.07 2.57 -12.58
N ALA A 602 15.90 2.42 -11.94
CA ALA A 602 15.83 2.13 -10.49
C ALA A 602 16.08 0.64 -10.17
N PHE A 603 15.55 -0.26 -11.00
CA PHE A 603 15.81 -1.70 -10.84
C PHE A 603 17.20 -2.14 -11.31
N ALA A 604 17.99 -1.24 -11.91
CA ALA A 604 19.43 -1.44 -12.12
C ALA A 604 20.26 -1.42 -10.81
N TRP A 605 19.64 -1.19 -9.64
CA TRP A 605 20.34 -1.05 -8.36
C TRP A 605 19.65 -1.79 -7.21
N ASN A 606 20.45 -2.14 -6.20
CA ASN A 606 20.04 -2.45 -4.83
C ASN A 606 19.04 -3.61 -4.69
N LYS A 607 19.23 -4.73 -5.40
CA LYS A 607 18.38 -5.94 -5.29
C LYS A 607 18.08 -6.33 -3.83
N ALA A 608 19.11 -6.27 -2.96
CA ALA A 608 19.03 -6.58 -1.54
C ALA A 608 17.94 -5.77 -0.81
N ALA A 609 17.75 -4.49 -1.15
CA ALA A 609 16.75 -3.62 -0.54
C ALA A 609 15.29 -4.02 -0.81
N LEU A 610 15.04 -4.85 -1.84
CA LEU A 610 13.74 -5.44 -2.16
C LEU A 610 13.63 -6.91 -1.74
N THR A 611 14.71 -7.47 -1.18
CA THR A 611 14.88 -8.91 -0.92
C THR A 611 15.55 -9.15 0.45
N SER A 612 16.85 -9.42 0.49
CA SER A 612 17.57 -9.87 1.71
C SER A 612 17.52 -8.88 2.88
N GLU A 613 17.39 -7.57 2.60
CA GLU A 613 17.33 -6.53 3.63
C GLU A 613 15.93 -6.13 4.08
N VAL A 614 14.86 -6.59 3.42
CA VAL A 614 13.49 -6.25 3.83
C VAL A 614 13.15 -6.89 5.17
N ARG A 615 12.54 -6.13 6.09
CA ARG A 615 12.12 -6.61 7.42
C ARG A 615 10.60 -6.56 7.66
N PHE A 616 9.88 -5.79 6.85
CA PHE A 616 8.41 -5.66 6.85
C PHE A 616 7.95 -5.80 5.39
N THR A 617 7.09 -6.77 5.09
CA THR A 617 6.87 -7.29 3.72
C THR A 617 5.96 -6.40 2.89
N ASP A 618 4.97 -5.77 3.50
CA ASP A 618 4.18 -4.69 2.94
C ASP A 618 5.04 -3.44 2.57
N ARG A 619 6.16 -3.25 3.30
CA ARG A 619 7.15 -2.19 3.07
C ARG A 619 8.25 -2.56 2.07
N ALA A 620 8.20 -3.73 1.43
CA ALA A 620 9.28 -4.22 0.54
C ALA A 620 9.76 -3.21 -0.52
N PHE A 621 8.90 -2.27 -0.96
CA PHE A 621 9.23 -1.23 -1.94
C PHE A 621 9.39 0.19 -1.35
N LYS A 622 9.27 0.37 -0.02
CA LYS A 622 9.50 1.68 0.63
C LYS A 622 10.96 2.15 0.55
N TRP A 623 11.93 1.27 0.27
CA TRP A 623 13.36 1.63 0.24
C TRP A 623 13.69 2.83 -0.66
N TYR A 624 13.17 2.86 -1.89
CA TYR A 624 13.44 3.97 -2.82
C TYR A 624 12.94 5.32 -2.26
N LYS A 625 11.86 5.33 -1.46
CA LYS A 625 11.36 6.52 -0.75
C LYS A 625 12.23 6.91 0.44
N TYR A 626 12.87 5.96 1.12
CA TYR A 626 13.84 6.21 2.19
C TYR A 626 15.14 6.81 1.64
N ALA A 627 15.71 6.21 0.59
CA ALA A 627 16.89 6.75 -0.11
C ALA A 627 16.63 8.18 -0.63
N ALA A 628 15.45 8.45 -1.19
CA ALA A 628 15.01 9.80 -1.57
C ALA A 628 15.02 10.78 -0.38
N LYS A 629 14.48 10.37 0.77
CA LYS A 629 14.41 11.19 2.00
C LYS A 629 15.78 11.49 2.60
N GLN A 630 16.79 10.63 2.43
CA GLN A 630 18.14 10.87 2.93
C GLN A 630 18.79 12.15 2.35
N LYS A 631 18.34 12.64 1.17
CA LYS A 631 18.87 13.84 0.50
C LYS A 631 20.40 13.84 0.32
N HIS A 632 21.00 12.69 0.02
CA HIS A 632 22.43 12.64 -0.29
C HIS A 632 22.67 13.32 -1.66
N PRO A 633 23.50 14.37 -1.76
CA PRO A 633 23.87 15.00 -3.05
C PRO A 633 24.89 14.13 -3.84
N LYS A 634 24.79 12.81 -3.67
CA LYS A 634 25.70 11.75 -4.12
C LYS A 634 24.99 10.39 -4.26
N SER A 635 23.65 10.30 -4.13
CA SER A 635 22.97 9.01 -4.31
C SER A 635 23.17 8.53 -5.75
N GLU A 636 23.88 7.42 -5.92
CA GLU A 636 24.31 6.94 -7.24
C GLU A 636 23.17 6.32 -8.07
N PHE A 637 22.05 6.04 -7.40
CA PHE A 637 20.83 5.45 -7.97
C PHE A 637 19.63 6.41 -7.83
N PRO A 638 18.64 6.35 -8.75
CA PRO A 638 17.53 7.30 -8.76
C PRO A 638 16.50 7.04 -7.65
N ALA A 639 15.90 8.13 -7.18
CA ALA A 639 14.78 8.13 -6.25
C ALA A 639 13.44 8.04 -7.01
N ILE A 640 12.73 6.91 -6.90
CA ILE A 640 11.48 6.65 -7.64
C ILE A 640 10.35 6.20 -6.69
N SER A 641 9.10 6.27 -7.16
CA SER A 641 7.91 5.77 -6.48
C SER A 641 6.74 5.60 -7.47
N GLY A 642 6.24 4.38 -7.65
CA GLY A 642 5.07 4.07 -8.52
C GLY A 642 5.39 3.17 -9.72
N GLU A 643 6.51 2.46 -9.64
CA GLU A 643 7.12 1.62 -10.65
C GLU A 643 6.21 0.45 -11.03
N ALA A 644 5.82 -0.32 -10.01
CA ALA A 644 4.90 -1.45 -10.13
C ALA A 644 3.46 -1.01 -10.46
N ASP A 645 3.09 0.26 -10.25
CA ASP A 645 1.82 0.81 -10.70
C ASP A 645 1.85 1.08 -12.20
N LEU A 646 2.86 1.80 -12.71
CA LEU A 646 2.93 2.13 -14.14
C LEU A 646 3.08 0.86 -15.00
N LEU A 647 3.96 -0.08 -14.63
CA LEU A 647 4.10 -1.34 -15.35
C LEU A 647 2.77 -2.12 -15.39
N TYR A 648 2.09 -2.22 -14.25
CA TYR A 648 0.75 -2.83 -14.16
C TYR A 648 -0.23 -2.13 -15.12
N LYS A 649 -0.34 -0.79 -15.08
CA LYS A 649 -1.25 -0.03 -15.94
C LYS A 649 -0.97 -0.27 -17.42
N VAL A 650 0.29 -0.15 -17.85
CA VAL A 650 0.71 -0.30 -19.26
C VAL A 650 0.40 -1.70 -19.79
N VAL A 651 0.68 -2.74 -19.01
CA VAL A 651 0.43 -4.14 -19.43
C VAL A 651 -1.06 -4.49 -19.38
N THR A 652 -1.86 -3.90 -18.48
CA THR A 652 -3.25 -4.34 -18.23
C THR A 652 -4.35 -3.46 -18.81
N GLY A 653 -4.04 -2.21 -19.17
CA GLY A 653 -5.02 -1.21 -19.59
C GLY A 653 -5.73 -0.47 -18.44
N ASP A 654 -5.51 -0.85 -17.18
CA ASP A 654 -6.09 -0.13 -16.03
C ASP A 654 -5.44 1.26 -15.85
N VAL A 655 -6.15 2.16 -15.20
CA VAL A 655 -5.80 3.59 -15.05
C VAL A 655 -5.60 4.03 -13.61
N SER A 656 -5.84 3.18 -12.61
CA SER A 656 -5.31 3.39 -11.25
C SER A 656 -4.66 2.10 -10.70
N SER A 657 -5.39 1.32 -9.90
CA SER A 657 -5.04 0.03 -9.33
C SER A 657 -6.25 -0.92 -9.48
N PRO A 658 -6.05 -2.25 -9.39
CA PRO A 658 -7.16 -3.21 -9.47
C PRO A 658 -8.02 -3.23 -8.20
N SER A 659 -7.63 -2.44 -7.19
CA SER A 659 -8.15 -2.49 -5.82
C SER A 659 -9.64 -2.17 -5.71
N TYR A 660 -10.13 -1.19 -6.46
CA TYR A 660 -11.52 -0.71 -6.43
C TYR A 660 -11.92 -0.29 -7.83
N ALA A 661 -13.15 -0.59 -8.24
CA ALA A 661 -13.67 -0.31 -9.58
C ALA A 661 -12.66 -0.68 -10.68
N THR A 662 -12.15 -1.93 -10.70
CA THR A 662 -11.05 -2.28 -11.61
C THR A 662 -11.49 -2.11 -13.06
N VAL A 663 -10.63 -1.51 -13.89
CA VAL A 663 -10.85 -1.41 -15.33
C VAL A 663 -9.70 -2.05 -16.10
N GLN A 664 -9.03 -3.04 -15.48
CA GLN A 664 -8.13 -3.95 -16.17
C GLN A 664 -8.81 -4.55 -17.41
N ALA A 665 -8.28 -4.27 -18.60
CA ALA A 665 -8.80 -4.77 -19.86
C ALA A 665 -8.46 -6.26 -20.07
N VAL A 666 -7.25 -6.66 -19.69
CA VAL A 666 -6.63 -7.93 -20.07
C VAL A 666 -5.70 -8.47 -18.98
N GLY A 667 -5.69 -9.80 -18.82
CA GLY A 667 -4.57 -10.56 -18.23
C GLY A 667 -3.90 -11.41 -19.31
N TRP A 668 -2.56 -11.45 -19.34
CA TRP A 668 -1.77 -12.16 -20.35
C TRP A 668 -1.23 -13.45 -19.76
N LYS A 669 -1.58 -14.62 -20.32
CA LYS A 669 -0.98 -15.90 -19.93
C LYS A 669 0.42 -16.02 -20.51
N CYS A 670 1.40 -15.51 -19.77
CA CYS A 670 2.81 -15.51 -20.14
C CYS A 670 3.67 -15.41 -18.87
N GLU A 671 4.24 -16.53 -18.40
CA GLU A 671 5.28 -16.68 -17.35
C GLU A 671 6.02 -15.35 -17.02
N GLY A 672 5.51 -14.62 -16.03
CA GLY A 672 5.91 -13.26 -15.61
C GLY A 672 6.21 -12.19 -16.67
N GLY A 673 5.76 -12.32 -17.93
CA GLY A 673 6.17 -11.44 -19.04
C GLY A 673 7.58 -11.72 -19.59
N LYS A 674 8.14 -12.91 -19.30
CA LYS A 674 9.46 -13.33 -19.82
C LYS A 674 9.46 -13.33 -21.35
N ASP A 675 10.44 -12.68 -21.97
CA ASP A 675 10.64 -12.52 -23.42
C ASP A 675 9.46 -11.85 -24.17
N PHE A 676 8.66 -11.04 -23.49
CA PHE A 676 7.43 -10.44 -24.02
C PHE A 676 7.14 -9.06 -23.41
N ALA A 677 7.02 -8.04 -24.26
CA ALA A 677 6.56 -6.71 -23.88
C ALA A 677 5.19 -6.43 -24.50
N VAL A 678 4.34 -5.72 -23.78
CA VAL A 678 3.02 -5.31 -24.26
C VAL A 678 2.54 -4.00 -23.62
N ALA A 679 1.94 -3.13 -24.43
CA ALA A 679 1.33 -1.89 -24.00
C ALA A 679 -0.12 -1.86 -24.51
N VAL A 680 -1.09 -1.74 -23.60
CA VAL A 680 -2.50 -1.52 -23.97
C VAL A 680 -2.66 -0.06 -24.43
N THR A 681 -3.50 0.12 -25.44
CA THR A 681 -3.63 1.36 -26.22
C THR A 681 -5.09 1.78 -26.40
N VAL A 682 -6.02 0.82 -26.45
CA VAL A 682 -7.46 1.05 -26.37
C VAL A 682 -8.06 0.08 -25.35
N ASN A 683 -8.83 0.62 -24.41
CA ASN A 683 -9.50 -0.13 -23.35
C ASN A 683 -11.00 0.23 -23.32
N ARG A 684 -11.79 -0.42 -24.19
CA ARG A 684 -13.26 -0.30 -24.24
C ARG A 684 -13.92 -1.69 -24.27
N VAL A 685 -15.19 -1.80 -23.91
CA VAL A 685 -15.98 -3.06 -23.91
C VAL A 685 -16.29 -3.61 -25.31
N ASP A 686 -16.21 -2.75 -26.32
CA ASP A 686 -16.48 -3.03 -27.73
C ASP A 686 -15.21 -3.20 -28.58
N ARG A 687 -14.09 -2.60 -28.13
CA ARG A 687 -12.79 -2.60 -28.81
C ARG A 687 -11.63 -2.61 -27.81
N PHE A 688 -10.71 -3.55 -28.01
CA PHE A 688 -9.44 -3.63 -27.30
C PHE A 688 -8.28 -3.54 -28.29
N GLU A 689 -7.25 -2.76 -27.97
CA GLU A 689 -6.00 -2.72 -28.76
C GLU A 689 -4.76 -2.70 -27.88
N ALA A 690 -3.71 -3.40 -28.30
CA ALA A 690 -2.39 -3.35 -27.67
C ALA A 690 -1.27 -3.45 -28.72
N ALA A 691 -0.15 -2.79 -28.47
CA ALA A 691 1.11 -3.04 -29.17
C ALA A 691 1.92 -4.08 -28.40
N ALA A 692 2.43 -5.10 -29.09
CA ALA A 692 3.16 -6.22 -28.49
C ALA A 692 4.46 -6.54 -29.24
N PHE A 693 5.47 -7.00 -28.52
CA PHE A 693 6.77 -7.40 -29.06
C PHE A 693 7.27 -8.66 -28.34
N SER A 694 7.78 -9.65 -29.09
CA SER A 694 8.47 -10.80 -28.48
C SER A 694 9.96 -10.80 -28.77
N PHE A 695 10.73 -11.01 -27.71
CA PHE A 695 12.20 -11.09 -27.74
C PHE A 695 12.72 -12.50 -28.12
N ARG A 696 11.83 -13.40 -28.57
CA ARG A 696 12.19 -14.73 -29.09
C ARG A 696 12.37 -14.67 -30.62
N GLU A 697 13.19 -15.56 -31.16
CA GLU A 697 13.40 -15.70 -32.61
C GLU A 697 12.22 -16.42 -33.30
N GLU A 698 11.80 -17.58 -32.76
CA GLU A 698 10.74 -18.42 -33.33
C GLU A 698 9.30 -17.87 -33.13
N GLY A 699 9.15 -16.69 -32.53
CA GLY A 699 7.86 -16.16 -32.07
C GLY A 699 7.28 -16.93 -30.88
N ARG A 700 6.00 -16.68 -30.56
CA ARG A 700 5.27 -17.37 -29.50
C ARG A 700 3.77 -17.19 -29.58
N VAL A 701 3.03 -18.18 -29.09
CA VAL A 701 1.63 -18.00 -28.68
C VAL A 701 1.58 -17.32 -27.31
N VAL A 702 0.65 -16.38 -27.12
CA VAL A 702 0.30 -15.76 -25.83
C VAL A 702 -1.21 -15.84 -25.65
N GLY A 703 -1.67 -16.25 -24.46
CA GLY A 703 -3.09 -16.22 -24.13
C GLY A 703 -3.51 -14.84 -23.63
N MET A 704 -4.56 -14.26 -24.19
CA MET A 704 -5.18 -13.00 -23.78
C MET A 704 -6.49 -13.31 -23.07
N ARG A 705 -6.54 -13.11 -21.76
CA ARG A 705 -7.77 -13.18 -20.99
C ARG A 705 -8.41 -11.80 -20.93
N LEU A 706 -9.44 -11.60 -21.74
CA LEU A 706 -10.11 -10.30 -21.92
C LEU A 706 -11.19 -10.12 -20.84
N LYS A 707 -10.98 -9.17 -19.93
CA LYS A 707 -11.79 -9.03 -18.69
C LYS A 707 -12.92 -8.00 -18.80
N ARG A 708 -12.91 -7.14 -19.84
CA ARG A 708 -13.91 -6.08 -20.05
C ARG A 708 -14.79 -6.22 -21.28
N LEU A 709 -14.50 -7.12 -22.21
CA LEU A 709 -15.35 -7.27 -23.41
C LEU A 709 -16.74 -7.80 -23.03
N LEU A 710 -17.77 -7.33 -23.75
CA LEU A 710 -19.18 -7.69 -23.52
C LEU A 710 -19.43 -9.22 -23.42
N GLY A 711 -20.22 -9.62 -22.41
CA GLY A 711 -20.76 -10.98 -22.32
C GLY A 711 -22.01 -11.19 -23.20
N GLY A 712 -22.57 -12.40 -23.19
CA GLY A 712 -23.90 -12.67 -23.75
C GLY A 712 -23.92 -13.02 -25.24
N GLY A 713 -23.07 -13.94 -25.70
CA GLY A 713 -23.16 -14.49 -27.07
C GLY A 713 -22.72 -13.55 -28.19
N ALA A 714 -22.15 -12.39 -27.85
CA ALA A 714 -21.49 -11.51 -28.82
C ALA A 714 -20.36 -12.24 -29.56
N ARG A 715 -20.21 -11.93 -30.85
CA ARG A 715 -19.12 -12.40 -31.69
C ARG A 715 -17.98 -11.40 -31.69
N TYR A 716 -16.76 -11.91 -31.72
CA TYR A 716 -15.54 -11.13 -31.72
C TYR A 716 -14.67 -11.54 -32.89
N SER A 717 -14.11 -10.55 -33.58
CA SER A 717 -12.98 -10.74 -34.49
C SER A 717 -11.71 -10.23 -33.84
N TYR A 718 -10.59 -10.94 -34.02
CA TYR A 718 -9.26 -10.44 -33.70
C TYR A 718 -8.33 -10.51 -34.90
N LYS A 719 -7.39 -9.57 -34.95
CA LYS A 719 -6.38 -9.43 -36.00
C LYS A 719 -5.05 -9.01 -35.36
N VAL A 720 -3.95 -9.67 -35.76
CA VAL A 720 -2.59 -9.25 -35.40
C VAL A 720 -1.92 -8.71 -36.66
N VAL A 721 -1.64 -7.41 -36.64
CA VAL A 721 -1.11 -6.65 -37.77
C VAL A 721 0.35 -6.29 -37.50
N LYS A 722 1.24 -6.54 -38.46
CA LYS A 722 2.65 -6.15 -38.35
C LYS A 722 2.78 -4.63 -38.45
N ILE A 723 3.50 -4.02 -37.52
CA ILE A 723 3.88 -2.60 -37.60
C ILE A 723 5.20 -2.53 -38.37
N GLU A 724 5.16 -1.99 -39.59
CA GLU A 724 6.35 -1.81 -40.43
C GLU A 724 6.81 -0.35 -40.44
N GLY A 725 8.13 -0.14 -40.41
CA GLY A 725 8.82 1.08 -40.85
C GLY A 725 8.20 2.42 -40.46
N GLY A 726 8.40 2.86 -39.22
CA GLY A 726 8.07 4.22 -38.82
C GLY A 726 9.01 5.25 -39.47
N GLU A 727 8.53 5.95 -40.50
CA GLU A 727 8.73 7.41 -40.52
C GLU A 727 7.75 8.03 -39.51
N GLU A 728 8.14 9.13 -38.87
CA GLU A 728 7.33 9.83 -37.86
C GLU A 728 6.19 10.63 -38.52
N GLY A 729 5.18 9.90 -39.01
CA GLY A 729 3.91 10.49 -39.45
C GLY A 729 3.08 10.98 -38.27
N GLU A 730 2.39 12.11 -38.45
CA GLU A 730 1.64 12.81 -37.38
C GLU A 730 0.43 12.00 -36.84
N ASP A 731 -0.02 10.96 -37.55
CA ASP A 731 -1.16 10.09 -37.20
C ASP A 731 -0.70 8.78 -36.51
N GLY A 732 -0.70 8.77 -35.17
CA GLY A 732 -0.19 7.67 -34.34
C GLY A 732 -0.81 6.29 -34.59
N ILE A 733 0.03 5.28 -34.89
CA ILE A 733 -0.29 3.88 -35.25
C ILE A 733 -1.71 3.61 -35.78
N CYS A 734 -1.99 4.25 -36.91
CA CYS A 734 -2.99 3.82 -37.90
C CYS A 734 -2.34 3.37 -39.22
N GLY A 735 -1.10 2.89 -39.16
CA GLY A 735 -0.36 2.39 -40.32
C GLY A 735 -1.03 1.20 -41.00
N SER A 736 -1.04 1.20 -42.34
CA SER A 736 -1.60 0.14 -43.18
C SER A 736 -0.70 -1.10 -43.23
N GLY A 737 -0.49 -1.74 -42.07
CA GLY A 737 0.31 -2.94 -41.93
C GLY A 737 -0.35 -4.18 -42.55
N GLN A 738 0.46 -5.18 -42.87
CA GLN A 738 -0.03 -6.48 -43.32
C GLN A 738 -0.44 -7.35 -42.11
N VAL A 739 -1.51 -8.13 -42.27
CA VAL A 739 -1.90 -9.16 -41.28
C VAL A 739 -0.78 -10.21 -41.23
N VAL A 740 -0.37 -10.60 -40.03
CA VAL A 740 0.66 -11.64 -39.86
C VAL A 740 0.07 -12.99 -40.30
N GLU A 741 0.84 -13.75 -41.10
CA GLU A 741 0.37 -15.00 -41.73
C GLU A 741 -0.13 -16.01 -40.68
N GLY A 742 -1.45 -16.23 -40.67
CA GLY A 742 -2.13 -17.13 -39.73
C GLY A 742 -2.61 -16.48 -38.40
N SER A 743 -2.49 -15.17 -38.22
CA SER A 743 -2.85 -14.47 -36.97
C SER A 743 -4.13 -13.61 -37.05
N GLU A 744 -5.21 -14.20 -37.53
CA GLU A 744 -6.58 -13.64 -37.47
C GLU A 744 -7.58 -14.73 -37.05
N GLY A 745 -8.75 -14.34 -36.54
CA GLY A 745 -9.81 -15.30 -36.24
C GLY A 745 -11.07 -14.70 -35.60
N GLU A 746 -12.11 -15.53 -35.49
CA GLU A 746 -13.34 -15.23 -34.76
C GLU A 746 -13.46 -16.09 -33.49
N PHE A 747 -14.10 -15.54 -32.45
CA PHE A 747 -14.52 -16.30 -31.27
C PHE A 747 -15.87 -15.79 -30.71
N THR A 748 -16.48 -16.60 -29.86
CA THR A 748 -17.77 -16.32 -29.21
C THR A 748 -17.70 -16.57 -27.71
N VAL A 749 -18.36 -15.72 -26.93
CA VAL A 749 -18.43 -15.88 -25.47
C VAL A 749 -19.63 -16.75 -25.12
N GLU A 750 -19.40 -18.05 -24.95
CA GLU A 750 -20.41 -19.02 -24.54
C GLU A 750 -20.75 -18.87 -23.04
N GLY A 751 -21.62 -17.90 -22.75
CA GLY A 751 -22.05 -17.60 -21.38
C GLY A 751 -23.17 -16.57 -21.37
N GLY A 752 -24.41 -17.05 -21.41
CA GLY A 752 -25.62 -16.24 -21.25
C GLY A 752 -26.34 -16.60 -19.96
N VAL A 753 -26.31 -15.70 -18.97
CA VAL A 753 -27.22 -15.71 -17.81
C VAL A 753 -28.02 -14.41 -17.88
N GLU A 754 -29.34 -14.51 -17.79
CA GLU A 754 -30.22 -13.34 -17.79
C GLU A 754 -30.08 -12.60 -16.44
N GLY A 755 -29.29 -11.53 -16.42
CA GLY A 755 -29.02 -10.72 -15.22
C GLY A 755 -28.15 -9.49 -15.53
N GLU A 756 -28.31 -8.41 -14.76
CA GLU A 756 -27.72 -7.10 -15.09
C GLU A 756 -26.20 -7.00 -14.78
N GLY A 757 -25.41 -7.39 -15.78
CA GLY A 757 -23.99 -7.07 -15.87
C GLY A 757 -23.10 -7.97 -15.01
N GLY A 758 -22.85 -9.18 -15.52
CA GLY A 758 -21.77 -10.06 -15.07
C GLY A 758 -21.28 -10.96 -16.21
N THR A 759 -19.97 -11.07 -16.39
CA THR A 759 -19.36 -11.94 -17.40
C THR A 759 -19.10 -13.34 -16.82
N GLY A 760 -19.83 -14.34 -17.31
CA GLY A 760 -19.35 -15.72 -17.25
C GLY A 760 -18.08 -15.89 -18.08
N ASP A 761 -17.17 -16.73 -17.60
CA ASP A 761 -15.86 -17.11 -18.16
C ASP A 761 -15.17 -16.08 -19.06
N TRP A 762 -14.35 -15.22 -18.43
CA TRP A 762 -13.48 -14.25 -19.09
C TRP A 762 -12.76 -14.85 -20.33
N PRO A 763 -13.08 -14.40 -21.56
CA PRO A 763 -12.62 -15.04 -22.79
C PRO A 763 -11.09 -15.13 -22.91
N LEU A 764 -10.59 -16.32 -23.23
CA LEU A 764 -9.16 -16.58 -23.43
C LEU A 764 -8.85 -16.76 -24.93
N VAL A 765 -8.29 -15.73 -25.55
CA VAL A 765 -7.90 -15.72 -26.97
C VAL A 765 -6.41 -16.02 -27.09
N ASN A 766 -6.02 -17.06 -27.81
CA ASN A 766 -4.61 -17.36 -28.04
C ASN A 766 -4.13 -16.64 -29.32
N VAL A 767 -3.23 -15.67 -29.19
CA VAL A 767 -2.66 -14.92 -30.31
C VAL A 767 -1.23 -15.34 -30.59
N ASN A 768 -0.84 -15.44 -31.86
CA ASN A 768 0.54 -15.71 -32.26
C ASN A 768 1.30 -14.39 -32.49
N ILE A 769 2.34 -14.17 -31.70
CA ILE A 769 3.21 -12.99 -31.72
C ILE A 769 4.52 -13.39 -32.43
N PRO A 770 4.81 -12.86 -33.64
CA PRO A 770 6.02 -13.19 -34.37
C PRO A 770 7.28 -12.72 -33.64
N GLY A 771 8.38 -13.45 -33.87
CA GLY A 771 9.66 -13.17 -33.22
C GLY A 771 10.34 -11.91 -33.75
N GLY A 772 10.95 -11.14 -32.85
CA GLY A 772 11.70 -9.92 -33.17
C GLY A 772 10.89 -8.81 -33.86
N GLN A 773 9.55 -8.86 -33.80
CA GLN A 773 8.67 -7.96 -34.54
C GLN A 773 7.67 -7.26 -33.61
N LEU A 774 7.44 -5.98 -33.90
CA LEU A 774 6.40 -5.18 -33.27
C LEU A 774 5.07 -5.41 -34.01
N VAL A 775 4.02 -5.77 -33.27
CA VAL A 775 2.69 -6.02 -33.82
C VAL A 775 1.63 -5.23 -33.07
N LYS A 776 0.58 -4.82 -33.78
CA LYS A 776 -0.68 -4.32 -33.20
C LYS A 776 -1.66 -5.47 -33.11
N ILE A 777 -2.15 -5.74 -31.91
CA ILE A 777 -3.27 -6.64 -31.66
C ILE A 777 -4.52 -5.79 -31.57
N CYS A 778 -5.53 -6.10 -32.37
CA CYS A 778 -6.84 -5.47 -32.30
C CYS A 778 -7.92 -6.55 -32.10
N VAL A 779 -8.86 -6.30 -31.18
CA VAL A 779 -10.07 -7.13 -30.97
C VAL A 779 -11.28 -6.21 -31.03
N GLU A 780 -12.27 -6.56 -31.85
CA GLU A 780 -13.45 -5.75 -32.15
C GLU A 780 -14.72 -6.63 -32.07
N VAL A 781 -15.80 -6.10 -31.48
CA VAL A 781 -17.12 -6.74 -31.50
C VAL A 781 -17.66 -6.75 -32.94
N ALA A 782 -17.94 -7.95 -33.46
CA ALA A 782 -18.66 -8.11 -34.71
C ALA A 782 -20.16 -7.89 -34.46
N VAL A 783 -20.62 -6.64 -34.64
CA VAL A 783 -21.99 -6.22 -34.38
C VAL A 783 -22.97 -7.01 -35.26
N ALA A 784 -23.79 -7.85 -34.62
CA ALA A 784 -24.92 -8.49 -35.29
C ALA A 784 -25.95 -7.43 -35.70
N SER A 785 -26.19 -7.30 -37.01
CA SER A 785 -27.07 -6.28 -37.58
C SER A 785 -28.54 -6.51 -37.19
N GLY A 786 -28.97 -5.93 -36.07
CA GLY A 786 -30.36 -6.01 -35.59
C GLY A 786 -30.58 -5.81 -34.08
N GLY A 787 -29.53 -5.69 -33.26
CA GLY A 787 -29.67 -5.39 -31.83
C GLY A 787 -29.42 -3.92 -31.49
N GLU A 788 -30.45 -3.20 -31.02
CA GLU A 788 -30.28 -1.90 -30.37
C GLU A 788 -29.83 -2.10 -28.91
N GLY A 789 -28.84 -1.32 -28.45
CA GLY A 789 -28.44 -1.25 -27.04
C GLY A 789 -27.77 -2.50 -26.46
N GLY A 790 -26.44 -2.63 -26.62
CA GLY A 790 -25.66 -3.56 -25.79
C GLY A 790 -25.61 -3.08 -24.32
N PRO A 791 -25.46 -3.97 -23.32
CA PRO A 791 -25.66 -3.67 -21.88
C PRO A 791 -24.70 -2.64 -21.24
N TYR A 792 -23.72 -2.12 -21.98
CA TYR A 792 -22.85 -1.00 -21.56
C TYR A 792 -23.03 0.27 -22.39
N GLY A 793 -23.87 0.26 -23.45
CA GLY A 793 -24.20 1.44 -24.25
C GLY A 793 -25.16 2.37 -23.50
N GLN A 794 -24.63 3.22 -22.63
CA GLN A 794 -25.40 4.11 -21.75
C GLN A 794 -25.14 5.60 -22.00
N ASP A 795 -25.36 6.03 -23.24
CA ASP A 795 -25.35 7.46 -23.57
C ASP A 795 -26.49 8.21 -22.85
N GLY A 796 -26.12 9.21 -22.04
CA GLY A 796 -27.01 10.31 -21.64
C GLY A 796 -27.65 10.25 -20.25
N ALA A 797 -27.85 9.08 -19.64
CA ALA A 797 -28.66 8.94 -18.41
C ALA A 797 -28.15 9.78 -17.22
N CYS A 798 -26.87 9.69 -16.87
CA CYS A 798 -26.30 10.56 -15.84
C CYS A 798 -26.13 12.02 -16.31
N ARG A 799 -25.89 12.24 -17.60
CA ARG A 799 -25.64 13.58 -18.14
C ARG A 799 -26.86 14.48 -18.03
N GLY A 800 -28.05 14.02 -18.42
CA GLY A 800 -29.29 14.77 -18.24
C GLY A 800 -29.58 15.13 -16.77
N TRP A 801 -29.18 14.27 -15.84
CA TRP A 801 -29.33 14.51 -14.39
C TRP A 801 -28.25 15.42 -13.78
N LEU A 802 -27.07 15.49 -14.40
CA LEU A 802 -25.95 16.37 -13.99
C LEU A 802 -26.09 17.78 -14.57
N ASP A 803 -26.58 17.90 -15.81
CA ASP A 803 -26.86 19.16 -16.50
C ASP A 803 -28.16 19.82 -15.97
N ALA A 804 -29.01 19.07 -15.25
CA ALA A 804 -30.20 19.58 -14.56
C ALA A 804 -29.84 20.60 -13.46
N ASN A 805 -30.07 21.88 -13.77
CA ASN A 805 -29.76 23.02 -12.90
C ASN A 805 -30.62 22.99 -11.61
N PRO A 806 -30.01 22.83 -10.42
CA PRO A 806 -30.75 22.73 -9.17
C PRO A 806 -31.44 24.04 -8.75
N GLU A 807 -31.11 25.17 -9.38
CA GLU A 807 -31.68 26.49 -9.05
C GLU A 807 -32.99 26.80 -9.79
N THR A 808 -33.34 26.06 -10.85
CA THR A 808 -34.52 26.36 -11.69
C THR A 808 -35.68 25.37 -11.55
N GLY A 809 -35.41 24.10 -11.25
CA GLY A 809 -36.45 23.10 -10.95
C GLY A 809 -37.34 22.68 -12.13
N GLU A 810 -36.98 23.00 -13.37
CA GLU A 810 -37.72 22.54 -14.56
C GLU A 810 -37.25 21.14 -14.99
N GLU A 811 -38.14 20.14 -14.87
CA GLU A 811 -37.85 18.74 -15.18
C GLU A 811 -37.86 18.46 -16.70
N GLY A 812 -36.76 17.89 -17.20
CA GLY A 812 -36.57 17.53 -18.60
C GLY A 812 -37.12 16.15 -19.01
N GLY A 813 -38.43 15.91 -18.85
CA GLY A 813 -39.19 14.86 -19.57
C GLY A 813 -39.10 13.40 -19.07
N ASP A 814 -40.26 12.85 -18.68
CA ASP A 814 -40.61 11.42 -18.62
C ASP A 814 -39.54 10.40 -18.18
N GLY A 815 -39.10 10.52 -16.93
CA GLY A 815 -38.55 9.41 -16.15
C GLY A 815 -39.19 9.36 -14.76
N ASP A 816 -40.11 8.42 -14.50
CA ASP A 816 -40.93 8.41 -13.26
C ASP A 816 -40.14 7.92 -12.03
N CYS A 817 -39.18 8.73 -11.59
CA CYS A 817 -38.24 8.45 -10.51
C CYS A 817 -38.41 9.46 -9.36
N LYS A 818 -39.64 9.57 -8.84
CA LYS A 818 -40.00 10.50 -7.76
C LYS A 818 -39.15 10.26 -6.50
N MET A 819 -38.16 11.12 -6.25
CA MET A 819 -37.46 11.19 -4.96
C MET A 819 -38.47 11.50 -3.86
N THR A 820 -38.97 10.45 -3.21
CA THR A 820 -39.93 10.57 -2.12
C THR A 820 -39.17 10.88 -0.84
N VAL A 821 -38.62 12.10 -0.76
CA VAL A 821 -38.13 12.69 0.50
C VAL A 821 -39.32 12.70 1.46
N ARG A 822 -39.41 11.72 2.35
CA ARG A 822 -40.49 11.63 3.33
C ARG A 822 -40.39 12.85 4.24
N PRO A 823 -41.41 13.73 4.32
CA PRO A 823 -41.37 14.88 5.20
C PRO A 823 -41.61 14.45 6.65
N VAL A 824 -40.59 13.84 7.27
CA VAL A 824 -40.62 13.40 8.68
C VAL A 824 -40.24 14.56 9.59
N LEU A 825 -41.12 15.56 9.65
CA LEU A 825 -41.11 16.57 10.70
C LEU A 825 -42.52 17.16 10.87
N PRO A 826 -43.32 16.73 11.86
CA PRO A 826 -44.34 17.61 12.40
C PRO A 826 -43.64 18.78 13.09
N LEU A 827 -44.04 20.02 12.79
CA LEU A 827 -43.60 21.20 13.52
C LEU A 827 -44.19 21.17 14.94
N VAL A 828 -43.49 20.48 15.85
CA VAL A 828 -43.73 20.59 17.29
C VAL A 828 -43.16 21.92 17.75
N GLY A 829 -44.04 22.82 18.19
CA GLY A 829 -43.64 24.16 18.62
C GLY A 829 -42.88 24.10 19.95
N ILE A 830 -41.60 24.46 19.91
CA ILE A 830 -40.78 24.74 21.11
C ILE A 830 -41.49 25.81 21.93
N THR A 831 -41.82 25.52 23.18
CA THR A 831 -42.42 26.51 24.08
C THR A 831 -41.36 27.43 24.67
N ALA A 832 -41.76 28.62 25.10
CA ALA A 832 -40.82 29.62 25.63
C ALA A 832 -40.08 29.17 26.93
N GLU A 833 -40.51 28.07 27.54
CA GLU A 833 -39.91 27.52 28.76
C GLU A 833 -38.67 26.66 28.47
N GLU A 834 -38.61 25.97 27.33
CA GLU A 834 -37.41 25.20 26.92
C GLU A 834 -36.25 26.13 26.53
N LEU A 835 -36.56 27.31 25.99
CA LEU A 835 -35.56 28.33 25.65
C LEU A 835 -34.85 28.92 26.89
N ILE A 836 -35.47 28.85 28.07
CA ILE A 836 -34.92 29.38 29.32
C ILE A 836 -33.84 28.44 29.90
N GLY A 837 -33.94 27.13 29.66
CA GLY A 837 -32.95 26.15 30.13
C GLY A 837 -31.53 26.41 29.63
N CYS A 838 -31.38 26.78 28.35
CA CYS A 838 -30.07 27.04 27.74
C CYS A 838 -29.44 28.37 28.19
N VAL A 839 -30.23 29.34 28.64
CA VAL A 839 -29.72 30.66 29.07
C VAL A 839 -29.18 30.62 30.51
N VAL A 840 -29.78 29.80 31.38
CA VAL A 840 -29.35 29.69 32.79
C VAL A 840 -28.03 28.92 32.94
N GLY A 841 -27.76 27.93 32.07
CA GLY A 841 -26.53 27.13 32.12
C GLY A 841 -25.22 27.91 31.94
N VAL A 842 -25.26 29.07 31.26
CA VAL A 842 -24.07 29.88 30.97
C VAL A 842 -23.72 30.85 32.11
N PHE A 843 -24.67 31.20 32.98
CA PHE A 843 -24.50 32.29 33.97
C PHE A 843 -23.95 31.86 35.34
N VAL A 844 -23.80 30.56 35.59
CA VAL A 844 -23.24 30.04 36.86
C VAL A 844 -21.70 29.95 36.84
N GLY A 845 -21.08 29.98 35.65
CA GLY A 845 -19.63 29.85 35.51
C GLY A 845 -18.80 31.12 35.75
N PHE A 846 -19.43 32.29 35.99
CA PHE A 846 -18.74 33.60 35.89
C PHE A 846 -18.83 34.51 37.13
N VAL A 847 -19.32 34.01 38.27
CA VAL A 847 -19.35 34.77 39.54
C VAL A 847 -18.59 34.00 40.62
N GLY A 848 -17.26 33.95 40.45
CA GLY A 848 -16.35 33.14 41.28
C GLY A 848 -15.11 33.86 41.84
N LEU A 849 -14.88 35.13 41.49
CA LEU A 849 -13.78 35.95 42.05
C LEU A 849 -14.13 37.46 42.01
N LEU A 850 -13.50 38.25 42.89
CA LEU A 850 -13.54 39.74 42.99
C LEU A 850 -14.69 40.44 43.76
N VAL A 851 -14.72 40.24 45.08
CA VAL A 851 -14.89 41.31 46.10
C VAL A 851 -13.95 40.92 47.26
N VAL A 852 -13.13 41.75 47.93
CA VAL A 852 -13.24 43.19 48.26
C VAL A 852 -11.91 43.93 48.03
N CYS A 853 -11.97 45.14 47.48
CA CYS A 853 -10.93 46.17 47.65
C CYS A 853 -11.49 47.37 48.42
N CYS A 854 -10.70 47.94 49.33
CA CYS A 854 -10.90 49.24 50.01
C CYS A 854 -9.54 49.68 50.56
N CYS A 855 -9.09 50.93 50.51
CA CYS A 855 -9.55 52.13 49.78
C CYS A 855 -8.30 53.04 49.59
N ARG A 856 -8.03 53.61 48.40
CA ARG A 856 -8.47 54.94 47.93
C ARG A 856 -7.78 56.14 48.60
N VAL A 857 -7.13 56.98 47.77
CA VAL A 857 -7.10 58.48 47.68
C VAL A 857 -5.75 58.83 46.98
N VAL A 858 -5.73 59.26 45.69
CA VAL A 858 -5.92 60.65 45.18
C VAL A 858 -4.70 61.54 45.53
N GLU A 859 -4.07 62.35 44.66
CA GLU A 859 -4.47 62.99 43.37
C GLU A 859 -3.27 63.24 42.40
N GLU A 860 -3.53 64.05 41.36
CA GLU A 860 -2.67 64.95 40.54
C GLU A 860 -1.44 65.62 41.23
N ASN A 861 -0.47 66.31 40.58
CA ASN A 861 -0.15 66.64 39.16
C ASN A 861 1.35 67.03 39.01
N ASP A 862 1.76 67.45 37.81
CA ASP A 862 2.97 68.23 37.44
C ASP A 862 3.96 68.69 38.54
N GLY A 863 5.23 68.28 38.44
CA GLY A 863 6.34 68.87 39.20
C GLY A 863 7.66 68.10 39.08
N GLY A 864 8.75 68.76 38.67
CA GLY A 864 10.02 68.08 38.36
C GLY A 864 11.15 68.28 39.37
N GLY A 865 11.85 67.18 39.71
CA GLY A 865 13.26 67.15 40.15
C GLY A 865 13.55 67.20 41.66
N GLY A 866 14.35 66.25 42.16
CA GLY A 866 14.88 66.28 43.53
C GLY A 866 15.54 64.97 43.98
N LYS A 867 16.82 65.06 44.37
CA LYS A 867 17.74 63.98 44.83
C LYS A 867 17.34 63.24 46.13
N GLY A 868 17.99 62.08 46.35
CA GLY A 868 18.10 61.32 47.62
C GLY A 868 18.02 59.81 47.35
N GLU A 869 18.89 58.89 47.79
CA GLU A 869 19.61 58.70 49.09
C GLU A 869 18.63 58.44 50.25
N GLU A 870 18.72 57.36 51.05
CA GLU A 870 19.65 56.19 51.05
C GLU A 870 19.07 55.01 51.89
N GLU A 871 19.82 53.90 52.00
CA GLU A 871 19.87 52.88 53.09
C GLU A 871 18.58 52.43 53.85
N SER A 872 18.21 51.13 53.82
CA SER A 872 18.53 50.07 54.82
C SER A 872 17.47 49.98 55.97
N GLN A 873 17.39 48.99 56.88
CA GLN A 873 18.17 47.76 57.16
C GLN A 873 17.25 46.68 57.83
N GLU A 874 17.79 45.48 58.06
CA GLU A 874 17.57 44.46 59.15
C GLU A 874 16.40 44.55 60.18
N ALA A 875 16.00 43.48 60.91
CA ALA A 875 16.07 42.00 60.80
C ALA A 875 15.47 41.38 62.10
N SER A 876 15.42 40.04 62.20
CA SER A 876 15.30 39.24 63.46
C SER A 876 13.94 39.29 64.21
N SER A 877 13.49 38.28 65.00
CA SER A 877 13.94 36.90 65.25
C SER A 877 12.92 36.14 66.14
N GLN A 878 12.72 34.82 65.88
CA GLN A 878 12.44 33.73 66.87
C GLN A 878 11.14 33.82 67.73
N ASP A 879 10.54 32.77 68.33
CA ASP A 879 10.52 31.28 68.24
C ASP A 879 9.26 30.83 69.07
N GLU A 880 8.80 29.57 69.26
CA GLU A 880 9.27 28.19 69.01
C GLU A 880 8.06 27.21 68.94
N VAL A 881 8.26 25.94 68.54
CA VAL A 881 7.45 24.70 68.81
C VAL A 881 5.96 24.62 68.40
N GLY A 882 5.60 23.55 67.66
CA GLY A 882 4.21 23.03 67.59
C GLY A 882 3.91 22.06 66.44
N SER A 883 4.22 20.76 66.58
CA SER A 883 4.14 19.75 65.50
C SER A 883 2.77 19.10 65.27
N VAL A 884 2.45 18.72 64.03
CA VAL A 884 2.14 17.32 63.57
C VAL A 884 1.96 17.29 62.04
N HIS A 885 2.42 16.21 61.38
CA HIS A 885 2.43 16.06 59.91
C HIS A 885 1.06 15.73 59.29
N SER A 886 0.81 16.25 58.09
CA SER A 886 0.70 15.41 56.88
C SER A 886 1.05 16.26 55.65
N GLU A 887 1.78 15.68 54.69
CA GLU A 887 2.50 16.44 53.66
C GLU A 887 1.69 16.61 52.37
N GLY A 888 1.75 17.81 51.80
CA GLY A 888 1.26 18.12 50.45
C GLY A 888 2.39 17.98 49.42
N LEU A 889 2.06 17.46 48.24
CA LEU A 889 2.96 17.47 47.09
C LEU A 889 3.01 18.90 46.48
N GLU A 890 4.21 19.45 46.35
CA GLU A 890 4.42 20.76 45.74
C GLU A 890 4.16 20.71 44.22
N MET A 891 3.22 21.53 43.74
CA MET A 891 3.16 21.87 42.32
C MET A 891 4.24 22.89 42.00
N THR A 892 5.40 22.43 41.53
CA THR A 892 6.39 23.31 40.89
C THR A 892 5.95 23.62 39.47
N SER A 893 5.68 24.90 39.21
CA SER A 893 5.38 25.42 37.87
C SER A 893 6.61 25.33 36.96
N ILE A 894 6.49 24.66 35.82
CA ILE A 894 7.47 24.73 34.73
C ILE A 894 6.74 25.15 33.45
N ASP A 895 6.85 26.43 33.11
CA ASP A 895 6.46 26.94 31.80
C ASP A 895 7.44 26.45 30.71
N ASN A 896 6.93 26.32 29.49
CA ASN A 896 7.67 26.00 28.25
C ASN A 896 8.21 24.57 28.12
N VAL A 897 7.35 23.65 27.67
CA VAL A 897 7.74 22.69 26.62
C VAL A 897 6.69 22.75 25.51
N ALA A 898 7.15 22.96 24.28
CA ALA A 898 6.33 22.84 23.07
C ALA A 898 6.67 21.53 22.33
N VAL A 899 5.81 21.14 21.39
CA VAL A 899 5.86 19.92 20.56
C VAL A 899 5.40 18.63 21.26
N ILE A 900 4.18 18.23 20.89
CA ILE A 900 3.84 16.86 20.46
C ILE A 900 3.21 17.02 19.06
#